data_AF-A0A352IB11-F1
#
_entry.id   AF-A0A352IB11-F1
#
_cell.length_a   1.000
_cell.length_b   1.000
_cell.length_c   1.000
_cell.angle_alpha   90.00
_cell.angle_beta   90.00
_cell.angle_gamma   90.00
#
_symmetry.space_group_name_H-M   'P 1'
#
loop_
_entity.id
_entity.type
_entity.pdbx_description
1 polymer ?
#
loop_
_entity_poly.entity_id
_entity_poly.type
_entity_poly.pdbx_seq_one_letter_code
_entity_poly.pdbx_strand_id
1 'polypeptide(L)'
;MMSKQPIPARPARTPSSRRNVSRTSPFLPWLCLLACILLPQAAQARRGHGAGACPRRLTIDLVERPASQACGPAGLVTTSRPSLGWELPGGTRQVACRVLVATSPQLLKEGRADVWDSGRLEGSRSAGVPYRGAPLRPATRYWWTVRTWNAGAGGAQGERRSPYARPVEFVTGTTLDSCFSHYPLVKSRQKPRRVTRAGARVTVYDFGLDAFAQLTLRLRAGRDGDSVTVRLGEAARDGRVDLNPPGTVRHASYTIRLRRGTHDYPLRLRPDPRNTARGANESGVDPILMPACVGEVYPFRYVEVEGDARVRAVWREAVHEPFSDRESYFHCSDTVLNRVWDLCKYSIKATSFAGIYVDGDRERIPYEADVLVNQLSHYASDREYTMARRSVAHLIKNPTWPTEWVLLTPRLAWLDYLHTGDSQLLVRYYTDLGAKTLSALRDSRGLISTRTGLVTDSVRRSIHFRGRALRDIVDWPQGGAAGVEKEAAGEADGHEMRDINTVVNAYHYDALRCMSLIAGALGHEADSLRFARMAATTARSVNSLLWDEARGAYVDGEGSRHCSQHSSMFALAFGMVPREREQRVASHVRSRGMACSVYGAQFLLDALYRAGQGEAALSLMAGTGRRGWYNMLRMGSTITTEAWDYVYKANLDWNHAWGAAAANIIARRLMGIRPLEPGYARIDIRPQPGTLRHARILQPSPRGSIALELRRRRDGHYDLRVTVPANSTARITLPTTGRVLTLSPGRHRISE
;
A
#
# COMPACT_ATOMS: atom_id res chain seq x y z
N MET A 1 -8.78 -78.18 -1.28
CA MET A 1 -7.65 -78.17 -0.31
C MET A 1 -8.01 -77.25 0.86
N MET A 2 -7.47 -77.54 2.05
CA MET A 2 -7.70 -76.92 3.38
C MET A 2 -8.01 -75.39 3.35
N SER A 3 -9.07 -74.84 3.97
CA SER A 3 -9.56 -74.88 5.38
C SER A 3 -8.65 -74.14 6.38
N LYS A 4 -9.10 -73.37 7.37
CA LYS A 4 -10.42 -72.81 7.80
C LYS A 4 -10.12 -71.66 8.82
N GLN A 5 -11.12 -70.85 9.20
CA GLN A 5 -11.08 -69.89 10.35
C GLN A 5 -11.23 -70.66 11.71
N PRO A 6 -11.62 -70.13 12.92
CA PRO A 6 -11.92 -68.74 13.40
C PRO A 6 -11.58 -68.32 14.89
N ILE A 7 -11.42 -67.00 15.13
CA ILE A 7 -12.01 -66.12 16.21
C ILE A 7 -11.81 -66.55 17.75
N PRO A 8 -12.49 -66.01 18.80
CA PRO A 8 -11.91 -65.15 19.88
C PRO A 8 -11.94 -65.67 21.35
N ALA A 9 -11.34 -64.93 22.32
CA ALA A 9 -11.93 -64.61 23.65
C ALA A 9 -11.07 -63.69 24.58
N ARG A 10 -11.76 -62.94 25.48
CA ARG A 10 -11.31 -62.41 26.81
C ARG A 10 -12.11 -63.21 27.91
N PRO A 11 -11.94 -63.10 29.26
CA PRO A 11 -11.14 -62.14 30.08
C PRO A 11 -10.41 -62.72 31.36
N ALA A 12 -9.76 -61.80 32.11
CA ALA A 12 -9.76 -61.66 33.59
C ALA A 12 -8.80 -62.44 34.54
N ARG A 13 -8.54 -61.74 35.68
CA ARG A 13 -8.05 -62.14 37.02
C ARG A 13 -6.55 -62.02 37.38
N THR A 14 -6.28 -60.96 38.15
CA THR A 14 -5.32 -60.83 39.28
C THR A 14 -5.68 -61.84 40.42
N PRO A 15 -4.89 -62.05 41.53
CA PRO A 15 -4.03 -61.06 42.21
C PRO A 15 -2.80 -61.52 43.04
N SER A 16 -2.15 -60.53 43.67
CA SER A 16 -1.43 -60.61 44.98
C SER A 16 0.02 -61.15 44.96
N SER A 17 0.90 -60.85 45.92
CA SER A 17 0.72 -60.10 47.18
C SER A 17 2.05 -59.56 47.79
N ARG A 18 2.00 -58.35 48.40
CA ARG A 18 2.66 -57.93 49.67
C ARG A 18 4.23 -57.89 49.72
N ARG A 19 4.91 -57.07 50.55
CA ARG A 19 4.56 -55.92 51.44
C ARG A 19 5.85 -55.18 51.90
N ASN A 20 5.79 -53.85 52.03
CA ASN A 20 6.15 -52.98 53.19
C ASN A 20 7.54 -53.09 53.90
N VAL A 21 8.12 -52.06 54.56
CA VAL A 21 7.62 -50.73 55.01
C VAL A 21 8.75 -49.70 55.31
N SER A 22 8.45 -48.39 55.17
CA SER A 22 9.03 -47.12 55.73
C SER A 22 10.54 -47.00 56.10
N ARG A 23 11.23 -45.89 55.86
CA ARG A 23 11.04 -44.49 56.40
C ARG A 23 11.77 -43.46 55.49
N THR A 24 11.58 -42.13 55.49
CA THR A 24 10.67 -41.16 56.16
C THR A 24 10.56 -39.85 55.32
N SER A 25 9.74 -38.89 55.76
CA SER A 25 9.40 -37.60 55.09
C SER A 25 10.30 -36.42 55.55
N PRO A 26 10.05 -35.11 55.22
CA PRO A 26 9.05 -34.51 54.29
C PRO A 26 9.55 -33.33 53.39
N PHE A 27 8.61 -32.77 52.61
CA PHE A 27 8.45 -31.36 52.12
C PHE A 27 8.47 -31.03 50.60
N LEU A 28 7.32 -30.50 50.16
CA LEU A 28 6.98 -29.59 49.04
C LEU A 28 7.48 -29.85 47.58
N PRO A 29 6.56 -30.16 46.63
CA PRO A 29 6.79 -29.92 45.20
C PRO A 29 6.50 -28.46 44.79
N TRP A 30 7.21 -27.96 43.79
CA TRP A 30 7.10 -26.59 43.28
C TRP A 30 5.78 -26.30 42.53
N LEU A 31 5.33 -25.03 42.58
CA LEU A 31 4.25 -24.53 41.74
C LEU A 31 4.66 -24.50 40.25
N CYS A 32 3.81 -25.06 39.40
CA CYS A 32 3.81 -24.78 37.96
C CYS A 32 3.29 -23.35 37.71
N LEU A 33 4.20 -22.38 37.60
CA LEU A 33 3.87 -21.01 37.20
C LEU A 33 3.54 -20.96 35.70
N LEU A 34 2.25 -20.86 35.37
CA LEU A 34 1.82 -20.43 34.05
C LEU A 34 2.35 -19.02 33.79
N ALA A 35 3.29 -18.90 32.84
CA ALA A 35 3.74 -17.61 32.32
C ALA A 35 2.64 -16.99 31.43
N CYS A 36 1.63 -16.40 32.07
CA CYS A 36 0.70 -15.50 31.39
C CYS A 36 1.47 -14.34 30.77
N ILE A 37 1.57 -14.33 29.44
CA ILE A 37 2.19 -13.23 28.69
C ILE A 37 1.30 -11.99 28.83
N LEU A 38 1.60 -11.18 29.85
CA LEU A 38 1.05 -9.85 30.04
C LEU A 38 1.58 -8.92 28.94
N LEU A 39 0.85 -8.86 27.83
CA LEU A 39 0.94 -7.72 26.92
C LEU A 39 0.60 -6.44 27.72
N PRO A 40 1.32 -5.32 27.49
CA PRO A 40 1.07 -4.10 28.24
C PRO A 40 -0.35 -3.62 27.96
N GLN A 41 -1.19 -3.60 28.99
CA GLN A 41 -2.43 -2.87 28.92
C GLN A 41 -2.09 -1.41 28.62
N ALA A 42 -2.68 -0.86 27.56
CA ALA A 42 -2.54 0.54 27.21
C ALA A 42 -3.28 1.39 28.25
N ALA A 43 -2.63 1.61 29.40
CA ALA A 43 -3.05 2.52 30.45
C ALA A 43 -2.89 3.97 30.01
N GLN A 44 -3.60 4.37 28.94
CA GLN A 44 -3.81 5.78 28.66
C GLN A 44 -4.81 6.33 29.66
N ALA A 45 -4.24 7.06 30.61
CA ALA A 45 -4.86 7.81 31.69
C ALA A 45 -6.31 8.24 31.45
N ARG A 46 -7.20 7.84 32.36
CA ARG A 46 -8.30 8.71 32.78
C ARG A 46 -7.71 9.94 33.47
N ARG A 47 -7.38 10.98 32.71
CA ARG A 47 -7.07 12.33 33.23
C ARG A 47 -7.78 13.38 32.35
N GLY A 48 -8.62 14.20 32.98
CA GLY A 48 -9.06 15.49 32.44
C GLY A 48 -10.09 15.49 31.30
N HIS A 49 -11.36 15.19 31.59
CA HIS A 49 -12.44 15.96 30.97
C HIS A 49 -12.52 17.31 31.70
N GLY A 50 -11.69 18.29 31.31
CA GLY A 50 -11.56 19.51 32.13
C GLY A 50 -10.50 20.53 31.71
N ALA A 51 -10.08 20.57 30.44
CA ALA A 51 -9.37 21.69 29.84
C ALA A 51 -9.66 21.68 28.33
N GLY A 52 -9.90 22.84 27.72
CA GLY A 52 -10.43 22.93 26.35
C GLY A 52 -9.57 22.19 25.32
N ALA A 53 -10.04 21.06 24.81
CA ALA A 53 -9.28 20.28 23.85
C ALA A 53 -9.18 21.03 22.50
N CYS A 54 -7.95 21.23 22.02
CA CYS A 54 -7.65 21.97 20.80
C CYS A 54 -7.27 21.04 19.63
N PRO A 55 -7.22 21.55 18.38
CA PRO A 55 -6.72 20.80 17.23
C PRO A 55 -5.25 20.38 17.41
N ARG A 56 -4.86 19.29 16.75
CA ARG A 56 -3.51 18.69 16.85
C ARG A 56 -3.09 18.08 15.51
N ARG A 57 -1.84 17.59 15.41
CA ARG A 57 -1.24 17.05 14.17
C ARG A 57 -1.52 17.97 12.97
N LEU A 58 -1.02 19.20 13.10
CA LEU A 58 -1.11 20.22 12.06
C LEU A 58 -0.18 19.82 10.91
N THR A 59 -0.73 19.71 9.70
CA THR A 59 -0.01 19.33 8.47
C THR A 59 -0.04 20.44 7.43
N ILE A 60 0.99 20.49 6.58
CA ILE A 60 1.05 21.36 5.40
C ILE A 60 1.32 20.46 4.20
N ASP A 61 0.46 20.50 3.18
CA ASP A 61 0.42 19.52 2.09
C ASP A 61 0.47 18.06 2.58
N LEU A 62 -0.19 17.78 3.72
CA LEU A 62 -0.18 16.48 4.41
C LEU A 62 1.17 16.08 5.05
N VAL A 63 2.20 16.93 4.95
CA VAL A 63 3.48 16.78 5.63
C VAL A 63 3.36 17.23 7.09
N GLU A 64 3.61 16.32 8.04
CA GLU A 64 3.91 16.62 9.45
C GLU A 64 5.40 17.04 9.55
N ARG A 65 5.77 17.85 10.55
CA ARG A 65 7.19 18.22 10.78
C ARG A 65 8.02 16.93 11.01
N PRO A 66 8.96 16.56 10.12
CA PRO A 66 9.72 15.33 10.25
C PRO A 66 10.66 15.42 11.45
N ALA A 67 10.93 14.25 12.05
CA ALA A 67 12.00 14.11 13.01
C ALA A 67 13.36 14.40 12.34
N SER A 68 14.30 14.95 13.11
CA SER A 68 15.62 15.37 12.63
C SER A 68 16.48 14.21 12.12
N GLN A 69 16.36 13.86 10.83
CA GLN A 69 17.24 12.94 10.09
C GLN A 69 17.00 12.90 8.55
N ALA A 70 16.28 13.89 8.01
CA ALA A 70 15.97 14.02 6.59
C ALA A 70 17.21 14.21 5.70
N CYS A 71 17.24 13.55 4.53
CA CYS A 71 18.22 13.78 3.47
C CYS A 71 17.63 14.71 2.39
N GLY A 72 18.11 15.94 2.27
CA GLY A 72 17.60 16.88 1.26
C GLY A 72 17.93 18.36 1.55
N PRO A 73 17.44 19.29 0.71
CA PRO A 73 17.54 20.72 0.97
C PRO A 73 16.76 21.14 2.22
N ALA A 74 17.14 22.28 2.80
CA ALA A 74 16.41 22.87 3.90
C ALA A 74 15.09 23.50 3.40
N GLY A 75 13.99 23.19 4.09
CA GLY A 75 12.65 23.66 3.74
C GLY A 75 11.85 22.59 3.00
N LEU A 76 10.75 22.18 3.62
CA LEU A 76 9.88 21.10 3.13
C LEU A 76 8.76 21.62 2.24
N VAL A 77 8.35 22.87 2.46
CA VAL A 77 7.19 23.44 1.75
C VAL A 77 7.67 23.99 0.41
N THR A 78 7.34 23.31 -0.67
CA THR A 78 7.84 23.61 -2.03
C THR A 78 6.81 24.30 -2.93
N THR A 79 5.73 24.82 -2.35
CA THR A 79 4.68 25.61 -3.03
C THR A 79 4.43 26.93 -2.28
N SER A 80 4.15 28.00 -3.01
CA SER A 80 3.79 29.31 -2.42
C SER A 80 2.35 29.37 -1.89
N ARG A 81 1.54 28.34 -2.19
CA ARG A 81 0.12 28.21 -1.78
C ARG A 81 -0.21 26.76 -1.37
N PRO A 82 0.25 26.30 -0.20
CA PRO A 82 0.01 24.94 0.27
C PRO A 82 -1.45 24.69 0.70
N SER A 83 -1.79 23.43 0.92
CA SER A 83 -2.97 23.01 1.67
C SER A 83 -2.62 22.77 3.15
N LEU A 84 -3.61 22.93 4.04
CA LEU A 84 -3.48 22.77 5.49
C LEU A 84 -4.39 21.64 5.98
N GLY A 85 -3.97 20.95 7.05
CA GLY A 85 -4.77 19.92 7.71
C GLY A 85 -4.54 19.86 9.22
N TRP A 86 -5.51 19.29 9.94
CA TRP A 86 -5.47 19.09 11.39
C TRP A 86 -6.44 17.99 11.85
N GLU A 87 -6.04 17.25 12.88
CA GLU A 87 -6.95 16.41 13.65
C GLU A 87 -7.74 17.23 14.68
N LEU A 88 -8.99 16.84 14.94
CA LEU A 88 -9.76 17.34 16.07
C LEU A 88 -9.72 16.37 17.27
N PRO A 89 -10.03 16.84 18.49
CA PRO A 89 -10.30 15.98 19.64
C PRO A 89 -11.41 14.96 19.37
N GLY A 90 -11.27 13.76 19.92
CA GLY A 90 -12.22 12.66 19.70
C GLY A 90 -13.67 13.03 20.06
N GLY A 91 -14.63 12.56 19.25
CA GLY A 91 -16.06 12.83 19.44
C GLY A 91 -16.54 14.22 18.99
N THR A 92 -15.64 15.11 18.54
CA THR A 92 -16.02 16.45 18.05
C THR A 92 -16.35 16.46 16.55
N ARG A 93 -17.10 17.50 16.13
CA ARG A 93 -17.41 17.82 14.73
C ARG A 93 -17.25 19.33 14.54
N GLN A 94 -16.39 19.75 13.60
CA GLN A 94 -16.15 21.16 13.30
C GLN A 94 -17.31 21.73 12.46
N VAL A 95 -17.70 22.96 12.77
CA VAL A 95 -18.61 23.79 11.97
C VAL A 95 -17.94 25.04 11.40
N ALA A 96 -16.88 25.54 12.04
CA ALA A 96 -16.03 26.61 11.50
C ALA A 96 -14.59 26.53 12.04
N CYS A 97 -13.64 27.22 11.41
CA CYS A 97 -12.26 27.34 11.88
C CYS A 97 -11.68 28.76 11.70
N ARG A 98 -10.55 29.06 12.37
CA ARG A 98 -9.74 30.26 12.12
C ARG A 98 -8.27 29.86 12.14
N VAL A 99 -7.58 30.12 11.03
CA VAL A 99 -6.16 29.85 10.79
C VAL A 99 -5.39 31.16 10.92
N LEU A 100 -4.25 31.10 11.60
CA LEU A 100 -3.27 32.19 11.68
C LEU A 100 -1.92 31.67 11.15
N VAL A 101 -1.26 32.44 10.28
CA VAL A 101 0.10 32.20 9.76
C VAL A 101 0.91 33.48 9.94
N ALA A 102 2.16 33.35 10.41
CA ALA A 102 3.01 34.48 10.72
C ALA A 102 4.51 34.18 10.48
N THR A 103 5.32 35.24 10.34
CA THR A 103 6.81 35.13 10.31
C THR A 103 7.43 34.98 11.70
N SER A 104 6.62 34.94 12.77
CA SER A 104 7.07 34.82 14.15
C SER A 104 5.95 34.25 15.05
N PRO A 105 6.24 33.36 16.01
CA PRO A 105 5.20 32.78 16.86
C PRO A 105 4.54 33.81 17.79
N GLN A 106 5.23 34.92 18.12
CA GLN A 106 4.67 36.03 18.90
C GLN A 106 3.55 36.80 18.16
N LEU A 107 3.54 36.73 16.83
CA LEU A 107 2.54 37.37 15.95
C LEU A 107 1.30 36.51 15.70
N LEU A 108 1.25 35.25 16.14
CA LEU A 108 0.09 34.37 16.01
C LEU A 108 -1.06 34.75 16.97
N LYS A 109 -1.61 35.94 16.74
CA LYS A 109 -2.78 36.51 17.43
C LYS A 109 -3.74 37.08 16.39
N GLU A 110 -5.02 37.05 16.70
CA GLU A 110 -6.08 37.59 15.82
C GLU A 110 -5.81 39.06 15.50
N GLY A 111 -5.89 39.43 14.22
CA GLY A 111 -5.59 40.79 13.75
C GLY A 111 -4.11 41.20 13.82
N ARG A 112 -3.20 40.28 14.15
CA ARG A 112 -1.75 40.54 14.23
C ARG A 112 -0.87 39.55 13.44
N ALA A 113 -1.45 38.48 12.92
CA ALA A 113 -0.74 37.51 12.09
C ALA A 113 -0.39 38.17 10.73
N ASP A 114 0.90 38.36 10.49
CA ASP A 114 1.44 39.23 9.44
C ASP A 114 1.45 38.60 8.04
N VAL A 115 1.18 37.29 7.94
CA VAL A 115 1.21 36.52 6.69
C VAL A 115 -0.19 36.09 6.28
N TRP A 116 -0.98 35.59 7.23
CA TRP A 116 -2.40 35.31 7.02
C TRP A 116 -3.17 35.25 8.34
N ASP A 117 -4.30 35.96 8.41
CA ASP A 117 -5.39 35.68 9.34
C ASP A 117 -6.62 35.35 8.49
N SER A 118 -7.16 34.13 8.63
CA SER A 118 -8.27 33.69 7.77
C SER A 118 -9.63 34.31 8.14
N GLY A 119 -9.73 35.00 9.28
CA GLY A 119 -11.03 35.23 9.92
C GLY A 119 -11.73 33.92 10.25
N ARG A 120 -13.06 33.97 10.46
CA ARG A 120 -13.87 32.76 10.64
C ARG A 120 -14.21 32.16 9.27
N LEU A 121 -13.74 30.94 9.02
CA LEU A 121 -14.08 30.15 7.83
C LEU A 121 -15.16 29.14 8.21
N GLU A 122 -16.35 29.24 7.61
CA GLU A 122 -17.41 28.23 7.79
C GLU A 122 -17.06 26.90 7.12
N GLY A 123 -17.53 25.81 7.72
CA GLY A 123 -17.45 24.46 7.19
C GLY A 123 -16.64 23.47 8.03
N SER A 124 -16.84 22.18 7.73
CA SER A 124 -16.24 21.04 8.41
C SER A 124 -14.95 20.52 7.76
N ARG A 125 -14.32 21.28 6.86
CA ARG A 125 -13.06 20.88 6.22
C ARG A 125 -11.89 21.04 7.20
N SER A 126 -11.15 19.95 7.44
CA SER A 126 -9.95 19.92 8.29
C SER A 126 -8.78 19.15 7.63
N ALA A 127 -8.91 18.82 6.34
CA ALA A 127 -7.86 18.25 5.50
C ALA A 127 -8.00 18.87 4.11
N GLY A 128 -6.89 19.16 3.42
CA GLY A 128 -6.91 19.83 2.12
C GLY A 128 -7.55 21.23 2.16
N VAL A 129 -7.32 22.00 3.24
CA VAL A 129 -7.81 23.38 3.39
C VAL A 129 -6.86 24.33 2.68
N PRO A 130 -7.24 24.99 1.56
CA PRO A 130 -6.29 25.81 0.81
C PRO A 130 -5.83 27.04 1.58
N TYR A 131 -4.52 27.31 1.57
CA TYR A 131 -3.96 28.58 2.03
C TYR A 131 -4.42 29.74 1.13
N ARG A 132 -4.91 30.83 1.74
CA ARG A 132 -5.42 32.02 1.04
C ARG A 132 -4.74 33.34 1.44
N GLY A 133 -3.63 33.29 2.18
CA GLY A 133 -2.84 34.47 2.53
C GLY A 133 -1.96 34.96 1.38
N ALA A 134 -1.06 35.90 1.69
CA ALA A 134 -0.06 36.37 0.73
C ALA A 134 0.86 35.21 0.29
N PRO A 135 1.28 35.11 -0.99
CA PRO A 135 2.16 34.02 -1.44
C PRO A 135 3.40 33.87 -0.55
N LEU A 136 3.69 32.64 -0.13
CA LEU A 136 4.84 32.37 0.71
C LEU A 136 6.15 32.68 -0.04
N ARG A 137 7.15 33.18 0.67
CA ARG A 137 8.48 33.49 0.13
C ARG A 137 9.38 32.25 0.23
N PRO A 138 10.32 32.03 -0.71
CA PRO A 138 11.30 30.95 -0.61
C PRO A 138 12.22 31.11 0.61
N ALA A 139 12.85 30.02 1.05
CA ALA A 139 13.84 29.97 2.13
C ALA A 139 13.43 30.68 3.44
N THR A 140 12.12 30.77 3.71
CA THR A 140 11.55 31.57 4.79
C THR A 140 10.92 30.67 5.85
N ARG A 141 11.17 31.00 7.12
CA ARG A 141 10.56 30.32 8.27
C ARG A 141 9.23 30.96 8.61
N TYR A 142 8.22 30.13 8.80
CA TYR A 142 6.87 30.52 9.16
C TYR A 142 6.38 29.69 10.35
N TRP A 143 5.39 30.23 11.07
CA TRP A 143 4.64 29.50 12.08
C TRP A 143 3.16 29.62 11.76
N TRP A 144 2.38 28.60 12.11
CA TRP A 144 0.94 28.67 12.01
C TRP A 144 0.23 27.96 13.17
N THR A 145 -1.04 28.33 13.38
CA THR A 145 -1.95 27.66 14.29
C THR A 145 -3.38 27.73 13.76
N VAL A 146 -4.24 26.86 14.27
CA VAL A 146 -5.66 26.80 13.96
C VAL A 146 -6.48 26.60 15.25
N ARG A 147 -7.68 27.17 15.28
CA ARG A 147 -8.73 26.78 16.24
C ARG A 147 -10.02 26.43 15.50
N THR A 148 -10.95 25.80 16.20
CA THR A 148 -12.25 25.44 15.65
C THR A 148 -13.41 25.90 16.53
N TRP A 149 -14.57 26.05 15.89
CA TRP A 149 -15.88 26.01 16.51
C TRP A 149 -16.46 24.63 16.22
N ASN A 150 -16.87 23.93 17.26
CA ASN A 150 -17.40 22.58 17.16
C ASN A 150 -18.88 22.59 17.56
N ALA A 151 -19.68 21.74 16.91
CA ALA A 151 -21.09 21.56 17.28
C ALA A 151 -21.24 21.10 18.73
N GLY A 152 -22.30 21.54 19.42
CA GLY A 152 -22.61 21.12 20.78
C GLY A 152 -22.77 19.60 20.89
N ALA A 153 -22.14 19.01 21.91
CA ALA A 153 -22.31 17.59 22.20
C ALA A 153 -23.73 17.31 22.76
N GLY A 154 -24.33 16.19 22.36
CA GLY A 154 -25.56 15.69 22.98
C GLY A 154 -26.81 16.56 22.82
N GLY A 155 -26.89 17.39 21.77
CA GLY A 155 -28.07 18.24 21.53
C GLY A 155 -28.06 19.58 22.29
N ALA A 156 -27.00 19.89 23.04
CA ALA A 156 -26.82 21.22 23.62
C ALA A 156 -26.79 22.31 22.52
N GLN A 157 -27.64 23.32 22.65
CA GLN A 157 -27.65 24.46 21.73
C GLN A 157 -26.35 25.29 21.89
N GLY A 158 -25.79 25.73 20.76
CA GLY A 158 -24.59 26.57 20.71
C GLY A 158 -23.30 25.84 20.30
N GLU A 159 -22.34 26.63 19.79
CA GLU A 159 -21.03 26.16 19.37
C GLU A 159 -20.01 26.20 20.52
N ARG A 160 -19.12 25.21 20.59
CA ARG A 160 -17.96 25.23 21.50
C ARG A 160 -16.69 25.61 20.74
N ARG A 161 -16.20 26.83 20.99
CA ARG A 161 -14.91 27.35 20.53
C ARG A 161 -13.77 26.63 21.26
N SER A 162 -12.81 26.07 20.52
CA SER A 162 -11.59 25.49 21.08
C SER A 162 -10.54 26.57 21.34
N PRO A 163 -9.56 26.32 22.23
CA PRO A 163 -8.29 27.03 22.20
C PRO A 163 -7.58 26.82 20.85
N TYR A 164 -6.61 27.68 20.55
CA TYR A 164 -5.69 27.46 19.44
C TYR A 164 -4.83 26.21 19.67
N ALA A 165 -4.52 25.51 18.58
CA ALA A 165 -3.51 24.47 18.56
C ALA A 165 -2.14 25.02 18.98
N ARG A 166 -1.27 24.16 19.49
CA ARG A 166 0.16 24.51 19.67
C ARG A 166 0.73 24.93 18.30
N PRO A 167 1.36 26.12 18.17
CA PRO A 167 1.93 26.55 16.91
C PRO A 167 2.93 25.54 16.32
N VAL A 168 2.85 25.35 15.00
CA VAL A 168 3.78 24.51 14.24
C VAL A 168 4.62 25.41 13.33
N GLU A 169 5.93 25.26 13.42
CA GLU A 169 6.92 25.86 12.53
C GLU A 169 7.01 25.06 11.22
N PHE A 170 7.15 25.76 10.11
CA PHE A 170 7.57 25.20 8.83
C PHE A 170 8.56 26.13 8.13
N VAL A 171 9.30 25.58 7.17
CA VAL A 171 10.26 26.33 6.36
C VAL A 171 9.97 26.03 4.89
N THR A 172 9.90 27.08 4.07
CA THR A 172 9.79 26.96 2.62
C THR A 172 11.12 26.57 1.99
N GLY A 173 11.07 25.77 0.92
CA GLY A 173 12.25 25.43 0.12
C GLY A 173 12.92 26.65 -0.51
N THR A 174 14.15 26.48 -1.00
CA THR A 174 14.86 27.53 -1.76
C THR A 174 14.19 27.88 -3.08
N THR A 175 13.37 26.98 -3.63
CA THR A 175 12.43 27.22 -4.73
C THR A 175 11.00 26.86 -4.29
N LEU A 176 10.01 27.47 -4.95
CA LEU A 176 8.57 27.27 -4.70
C LEU A 176 7.82 26.96 -6.02
N ASP A 177 8.44 26.12 -6.85
CA ASP A 177 8.05 25.75 -8.20
C ASP A 177 7.20 24.47 -8.28
N SER A 178 7.10 23.71 -7.19
CA SER A 178 6.20 22.56 -7.10
C SER A 178 4.76 22.99 -6.83
N CYS A 179 3.80 22.17 -7.26
CA CYS A 179 2.39 22.36 -6.93
C CYS A 179 2.05 21.89 -5.50
N PHE A 180 2.85 21.00 -4.92
CA PHE A 180 2.67 20.41 -3.60
C PHE A 180 4.01 19.94 -3.01
N SER A 181 4.07 19.89 -1.69
CA SER A 181 5.23 19.43 -0.93
C SER A 181 5.29 17.90 -0.82
N HIS A 182 6.45 17.37 -0.43
CA HIS A 182 6.65 15.95 -0.16
C HIS A 182 7.65 15.74 0.97
N TYR A 183 7.64 14.56 1.58
CA TYR A 183 8.69 14.20 2.54
C TYR A 183 10.04 13.98 1.82
N PRO A 184 11.15 14.23 2.52
CA PRO A 184 12.48 13.78 2.13
C PRO A 184 12.77 12.39 2.69
N LEU A 185 13.51 11.59 1.90
CA LEU A 185 14.04 10.30 2.33
C LEU A 185 14.82 10.37 3.65
N VAL A 186 14.73 9.31 4.43
CA VAL A 186 15.44 9.13 5.71
C VAL A 186 16.32 7.89 5.70
N LYS A 187 17.36 7.88 6.53
CA LYS A 187 18.26 6.73 6.74
C LYS A 187 18.04 6.10 8.11
N SER A 188 17.49 4.89 8.14
CA SER A 188 17.37 4.08 9.36
C SER A 188 18.61 3.21 9.55
N ARG A 189 19.48 3.55 10.51
CA ARG A 189 20.64 2.72 10.87
C ARG A 189 20.20 1.48 11.64
N GLN A 190 20.50 0.31 11.08
CA GLN A 190 20.12 -1.01 11.58
C GLN A 190 21.37 -1.86 11.90
N LYS A 191 21.23 -2.78 12.85
CA LYS A 191 22.22 -3.82 13.19
C LYS A 191 21.70 -5.19 12.74
N PRO A 192 22.58 -6.17 12.45
CA PRO A 192 22.15 -7.53 12.16
C PRO A 192 21.43 -8.15 13.36
N ARG A 193 20.40 -8.96 13.09
CA ARG A 193 19.60 -9.68 14.09
C ARG A 193 20.20 -11.03 14.44
N ARG A 194 20.94 -11.66 13.53
CA ARG A 194 21.72 -12.88 13.78
C ARG A 194 23.12 -12.76 13.20
N VAL A 195 24.09 -13.35 13.88
CA VAL A 195 25.47 -13.50 13.40
C VAL A 195 25.81 -14.99 13.47
N THR A 196 26.32 -15.54 12.38
CA THR A 196 26.60 -16.98 12.23
C THR A 196 28.02 -17.16 11.70
N ARG A 197 28.82 -18.02 12.31
CA ARG A 197 30.14 -18.38 11.77
C ARG A 197 29.98 -19.50 10.75
N ALA A 198 30.23 -19.21 9.48
CA ALA A 198 30.04 -20.14 8.36
C ALA A 198 31.35 -20.82 7.91
N GLY A 199 32.47 -20.53 8.58
CA GLY A 199 33.75 -21.18 8.35
C GLY A 199 34.85 -20.61 9.24
N ALA A 200 36.09 -21.07 9.05
CA ALA A 200 37.24 -20.60 9.82
C ALA A 200 37.44 -19.08 9.72
N ARG A 201 37.28 -18.51 8.51
CA ARG A 201 37.45 -17.07 8.21
C ARG A 201 36.18 -16.38 7.72
N VAL A 202 35.02 -17.03 7.81
CA VAL A 202 33.75 -16.56 7.22
C VAL A 202 32.69 -16.31 8.29
N THR A 203 32.14 -15.10 8.32
CA THR A 203 31.02 -14.72 9.22
C THR A 203 29.88 -14.11 8.44
N VAL A 204 28.66 -14.59 8.66
CA VAL A 204 27.43 -14.15 8.00
C VAL A 204 26.54 -13.40 8.99
N TYR A 205 26.05 -12.25 8.57
CA TYR A 205 25.24 -11.30 9.31
C TYR A 205 23.87 -11.21 8.64
N ASP A 206 22.82 -11.66 9.32
CA ASP A 206 21.43 -11.61 8.84
C ASP A 206 20.70 -10.45 9.52
N PHE A 207 20.23 -9.47 8.73
CA PHE A 207 19.41 -8.34 9.21
C PHE A 207 17.94 -8.72 9.45
N GLY A 208 17.52 -9.93 9.06
CA GLY A 208 16.21 -10.54 9.28
C GLY A 208 15.15 -10.16 8.25
N LEU A 209 15.28 -9.00 7.60
CA LEU A 209 14.46 -8.53 6.49
C LEU A 209 15.37 -7.88 5.46
N ASP A 210 15.04 -7.96 4.17
CA ASP A 210 15.72 -7.23 3.10
C ASP A 210 15.49 -5.72 3.21
N ALA A 211 16.41 -4.90 2.71
CA ALA A 211 16.20 -3.45 2.59
C ALA A 211 17.17 -2.84 1.59
N PHE A 212 16.69 -1.84 0.85
CA PHE A 212 17.51 -0.92 0.07
C PHE A 212 18.38 -0.08 1.01
N ALA A 213 19.68 -0.37 1.04
CA ALA A 213 20.56 0.16 2.06
C ALA A 213 21.99 0.43 1.58
N GLN A 214 22.72 1.18 2.40
CA GLN A 214 24.17 1.30 2.36
C GLN A 214 24.79 0.49 3.51
N LEU A 215 25.99 -0.07 3.31
CA LEU A 215 26.70 -0.86 4.33
C LEU A 215 27.86 -0.06 4.93
N THR A 216 28.06 -0.15 6.25
CA THR A 216 29.28 0.28 6.93
C THR A 216 29.78 -0.83 7.87
N LEU A 217 31.05 -1.20 7.75
CA LEU A 217 31.70 -2.17 8.63
C LEU A 217 32.75 -1.49 9.51
N ARG A 218 32.74 -1.74 10.82
CA ARG A 218 33.87 -1.42 11.69
C ARG A 218 34.79 -2.62 11.78
N LEU A 219 36.00 -2.51 11.24
CA LEU A 219 36.97 -3.61 11.13
C LEU A 219 38.26 -3.26 11.87
N ARG A 220 38.89 -4.26 12.49
CA ARG A 220 40.26 -4.15 13.03
C ARG A 220 41.22 -5.06 12.27
N ALA A 221 42.18 -4.44 11.58
CA ALA A 221 43.27 -5.13 10.88
C ALA A 221 44.55 -5.18 11.73
N GLY A 222 45.39 -6.17 11.46
CA GLY A 222 46.68 -6.35 12.14
C GLY A 222 47.79 -5.54 11.46
N ARG A 223 47.72 -5.45 10.12
CA ARG A 223 48.71 -4.78 9.26
C ARG A 223 47.99 -3.86 8.26
N ASP A 224 48.74 -2.96 7.65
CA ASP A 224 48.26 -2.19 6.50
C ASP A 224 48.31 -3.08 5.25
N GLY A 225 47.31 -2.96 4.38
CA GLY A 225 47.20 -3.79 3.17
C GLY A 225 46.50 -5.15 3.39
N ASP A 226 46.17 -5.53 4.63
CA ASP A 226 45.22 -6.60 4.93
C ASP A 226 43.92 -6.38 4.11
N SER A 227 43.21 -7.44 3.74
CA SER A 227 41.93 -7.30 3.02
C SER A 227 40.84 -8.25 3.52
N VAL A 228 39.59 -7.86 3.27
CA VAL A 228 38.41 -8.72 3.44
C VAL A 228 37.57 -8.72 2.17
N THR A 229 36.98 -9.87 1.87
CA THR A 229 35.89 -9.98 0.90
C THR A 229 34.57 -9.79 1.63
N VAL A 230 33.76 -8.85 1.15
CA VAL A 230 32.41 -8.57 1.66
C VAL A 230 31.41 -8.90 0.57
N ARG A 231 30.46 -9.79 0.87
CA ARG A 231 29.37 -10.17 -0.02
C ARG A 231 28.05 -9.68 0.53
N LEU A 232 27.19 -9.16 -0.34
CA LEU A 232 25.81 -8.74 -0.05
C LEU A 232 24.86 -9.67 -0.79
N GLY A 233 23.68 -9.92 -0.24
CA GLY A 233 22.59 -10.51 -1.02
C GLY A 233 21.23 -10.51 -0.32
N GLU A 234 20.17 -10.62 -1.13
CA GLU A 234 18.79 -10.82 -0.66
C GLU A 234 18.56 -12.26 -0.18
N ALA A 235 19.22 -13.22 -0.83
CA ALA A 235 19.09 -14.66 -0.59
C ALA A 235 20.31 -15.28 0.11
N ALA A 236 20.08 -16.44 0.74
CA ALA A 236 21.12 -17.23 1.39
C ALA A 236 20.93 -18.72 1.08
N ARG A 237 22.04 -19.43 0.88
CA ARG A 237 22.10 -20.88 0.61
C ARG A 237 23.20 -21.50 1.48
N ASP A 238 22.93 -22.66 2.06
CA ASP A 238 23.88 -23.41 2.91
C ASP A 238 24.55 -22.56 4.02
N GLY A 239 23.77 -21.64 4.61
CA GLY A 239 24.22 -20.74 5.67
C GLY A 239 25.10 -19.56 5.22
N ARG A 240 25.32 -19.38 3.91
CA ARG A 240 26.10 -18.31 3.28
C ARG A 240 25.24 -17.40 2.40
N VAL A 241 25.78 -16.26 1.98
CA VAL A 241 25.16 -15.42 0.94
C VAL A 241 25.10 -16.21 -0.36
N ASP A 242 23.94 -16.27 -1.01
CA ASP A 242 23.81 -16.93 -2.31
C ASP A 242 24.44 -16.05 -3.39
N LEU A 243 25.45 -16.58 -4.08
CA LEU A 243 26.16 -15.91 -5.18
C LEU A 243 25.75 -16.40 -6.56
N ASN A 244 24.82 -17.35 -6.63
CA ASN A 244 24.16 -17.77 -7.85
C ASN A 244 22.65 -17.98 -7.58
N PRO A 245 21.94 -16.95 -7.08
CA PRO A 245 20.51 -17.03 -6.86
C PRO A 245 19.79 -17.02 -8.22
N PRO A 246 18.60 -17.63 -8.32
CA PRO A 246 17.84 -17.65 -9.57
C PRO A 246 17.33 -16.26 -9.97
N GLY A 247 17.19 -16.05 -11.29
CA GLY A 247 16.52 -14.87 -11.86
C GLY A 247 17.31 -13.57 -11.70
N THR A 248 16.67 -12.53 -11.14
CA THR A 248 17.29 -11.22 -10.93
C THR A 248 17.54 -10.86 -9.46
N VAL A 249 17.38 -11.84 -8.57
CA VAL A 249 17.70 -11.72 -7.13
C VAL A 249 19.13 -11.23 -6.93
N ARG A 250 19.29 -10.23 -6.08
CA ARG A 250 20.45 -9.36 -6.02
C ARG A 250 21.52 -9.93 -5.10
N HIS A 251 22.75 -9.96 -5.59
CA HIS A 251 23.95 -10.32 -4.87
C HIS A 251 25.16 -9.56 -5.42
N ALA A 252 26.13 -9.25 -4.56
CA ALA A 252 27.34 -8.52 -4.96
C ALA A 252 28.54 -8.89 -4.10
N SER A 253 29.75 -8.88 -4.68
CA SER A 253 31.01 -9.14 -3.98
C SER A 253 31.99 -7.96 -4.13
N TYR A 254 32.65 -7.59 -3.03
CA TYR A 254 33.55 -6.45 -2.92
C TYR A 254 34.80 -6.82 -2.11
N THR A 255 35.98 -6.36 -2.52
CA THR A 255 37.21 -6.49 -1.72
C THR A 255 37.53 -5.13 -1.08
N ILE A 256 37.67 -5.10 0.25
CA ILE A 256 38.04 -3.90 1.00
C ILE A 256 39.49 -4.05 1.46
N ARG A 257 40.36 -3.11 1.04
CA ARG A 257 41.72 -2.97 1.60
C ARG A 257 41.66 -2.23 2.94
N LEU A 258 42.42 -2.71 3.91
CA LEU A 258 42.36 -2.25 5.30
C LEU A 258 43.62 -1.50 5.71
N ARG A 259 43.42 -0.61 6.67
CA ARG A 259 44.45 0.10 7.43
C ARG A 259 44.60 -0.55 8.80
N ARG A 260 45.83 -0.61 9.30
CA ARG A 260 46.18 -1.10 10.65
C ARG A 260 45.37 -0.36 11.71
N GLY A 261 44.96 -1.07 12.75
CA GLY A 261 44.11 -0.52 13.80
C GLY A 261 42.62 -0.72 13.51
N THR A 262 41.74 0.08 14.13
CA THR A 262 40.28 -0.07 14.00
C THR A 262 39.70 1.12 13.25
N HIS A 263 38.98 0.86 12.16
CA HIS A 263 38.43 1.91 11.28
C HIS A 263 37.01 1.55 10.83
N ASP A 264 36.24 2.56 10.47
CA ASP A 264 34.95 2.40 9.78
C ASP A 264 35.15 2.43 8.26
N TYR A 265 34.58 1.44 7.58
CA TYR A 265 34.62 1.25 6.14
C TYR A 265 33.19 1.34 5.60
N PRO A 266 32.72 2.53 5.16
CA PRO A 266 31.52 2.64 4.36
C PRO A 266 31.77 1.99 3.00
N LEU A 267 30.90 1.08 2.59
CA LEU A 267 31.03 0.36 1.32
C LEU A 267 30.55 1.23 0.17
N ARG A 268 31.44 1.59 -0.75
CA ARG A 268 31.09 2.27 -1.99
C ARG A 268 30.42 1.27 -2.95
N LEU A 269 29.09 1.29 -2.97
CA LEU A 269 28.28 0.49 -3.88
C LEU A 269 28.54 0.90 -5.35
N ARG A 270 28.44 -0.09 -6.26
CA ARG A 270 28.54 0.14 -7.70
C ARG A 270 27.13 0.39 -8.28
N PRO A 271 26.92 1.44 -9.09
CA PRO A 271 25.70 1.59 -9.88
C PRO A 271 25.47 0.38 -10.80
N ASP A 272 24.20 0.05 -11.08
CA ASP A 272 23.83 -1.00 -12.02
C ASP A 272 23.22 -0.38 -13.28
N PRO A 273 23.78 -0.60 -14.48
CA PRO A 273 23.24 0.01 -15.70
C PRO A 273 21.75 -0.25 -15.94
N ARG A 274 21.18 -1.36 -15.44
CA ARG A 274 19.74 -1.66 -15.55
C ARG A 274 18.85 -0.61 -14.87
N ASN A 275 19.34 -0.01 -13.78
CA ASN A 275 18.60 0.94 -12.96
C ASN A 275 19.18 2.37 -12.94
N THR A 276 20.21 2.63 -13.78
CA THR A 276 20.79 3.98 -13.97
C THR A 276 20.92 4.44 -15.42
N ALA A 277 20.76 3.56 -16.43
CA ALA A 277 20.86 3.97 -17.83
C ALA A 277 19.57 4.61 -18.34
N ARG A 278 19.71 5.71 -19.10
CA ARG A 278 18.60 6.47 -19.67
C ARG A 278 18.12 5.91 -21.01
N GLY A 279 16.85 6.13 -21.35
CA GLY A 279 16.26 5.80 -22.66
C GLY A 279 16.25 4.31 -23.05
N ALA A 280 16.55 3.39 -22.12
CA ALA A 280 16.82 1.99 -22.43
C ALA A 280 15.60 1.05 -22.48
N ASN A 281 14.41 1.52 -22.07
CA ASN A 281 13.18 0.73 -21.98
C ASN A 281 12.15 1.10 -23.05
N GLU A 282 11.05 0.33 -23.09
CA GLU A 282 9.98 0.51 -24.06
C GLU A 282 9.15 1.80 -23.85
N SER A 283 8.99 2.26 -22.60
CA SER A 283 8.27 3.49 -22.25
C SER A 283 8.99 4.77 -22.67
N GLY A 284 10.33 4.72 -22.83
CA GLY A 284 11.16 5.91 -22.95
C GLY A 284 11.16 6.76 -21.67
N VAL A 285 10.93 6.15 -20.50
CA VAL A 285 10.91 6.80 -19.18
C VAL A 285 12.20 6.48 -18.45
N ASP A 286 12.96 7.49 -18.04
CA ASP A 286 14.26 7.26 -17.38
C ASP A 286 14.12 6.68 -15.97
N PRO A 287 15.03 5.77 -15.54
CA PRO A 287 15.11 5.30 -14.16
C PRO A 287 15.28 6.44 -13.15
N ILE A 288 14.70 6.26 -11.96
CA ILE A 288 14.84 7.19 -10.85
C ILE A 288 16.20 6.97 -10.17
N LEU A 289 17.09 7.95 -10.37
CA LEU A 289 18.38 7.99 -9.72
C LEU A 289 18.26 8.39 -8.24
N MET A 290 19.06 7.76 -7.39
CA MET A 290 19.13 8.10 -5.97
C MET A 290 19.62 9.55 -5.76
N PRO A 291 19.03 10.33 -4.83
CA PRO A 291 19.51 11.66 -4.52
C PRO A 291 20.98 11.66 -4.07
N ALA A 292 21.78 12.63 -4.52
CA ALA A 292 23.21 12.68 -4.23
C ALA A 292 23.55 12.72 -2.72
N CYS A 293 22.67 13.29 -1.89
CA CYS A 293 22.80 13.30 -0.43
C CYS A 293 22.53 11.93 0.22
N VAL A 294 21.82 11.03 -0.46
CA VAL A 294 21.66 9.64 -0.06
C VAL A 294 22.86 8.83 -0.59
N GLY A 295 23.16 8.95 -1.88
CA GLY A 295 24.09 8.09 -2.61
C GLY A 295 23.44 6.76 -3.05
N GLU A 296 24.20 5.93 -3.75
CA GLU A 296 23.70 4.64 -4.27
C GLU A 296 23.25 3.70 -3.15
N VAL A 297 22.26 2.85 -3.42
CA VAL A 297 21.71 1.84 -2.50
C VAL A 297 21.67 0.47 -3.16
N TYR A 298 21.60 -0.58 -2.34
CA TYR A 298 21.47 -1.95 -2.82
C TYR A 298 20.50 -2.71 -1.91
N PRO A 299 19.58 -3.53 -2.45
CA PRO A 299 18.76 -4.43 -1.64
C PRO A 299 19.63 -5.56 -1.10
N PHE A 300 19.72 -5.68 0.23
CA PHE A 300 20.33 -6.85 0.86
C PHE A 300 19.81 -7.12 2.27
N ARG A 301 19.58 -8.40 2.56
CA ARG A 301 19.26 -8.93 3.89
C ARG A 301 20.50 -9.50 4.57
N TYR A 302 21.38 -10.11 3.79
CA TYR A 302 22.55 -10.84 4.27
C TYR A 302 23.83 -10.11 3.90
N VAL A 303 24.78 -10.09 4.83
CA VAL A 303 26.16 -9.66 4.59
C VAL A 303 27.08 -10.78 5.05
N GLU A 304 27.97 -11.23 4.18
CA GLU A 304 29.07 -12.13 4.54
C GLU A 304 30.38 -11.36 4.53
N VAL A 305 31.21 -11.59 5.55
CA VAL A 305 32.58 -11.07 5.62
C VAL A 305 33.54 -12.26 5.72
N GLU A 306 34.48 -12.31 4.78
CA GLU A 306 35.53 -13.33 4.68
C GLU A 306 36.91 -12.68 4.77
N GLY A 307 37.74 -13.17 5.70
CA GLY A 307 39.12 -12.74 5.91
C GLY A 307 39.52 -12.73 7.39
N ASP A 308 40.79 -12.38 7.66
CA ASP A 308 41.37 -12.47 9.02
C ASP A 308 41.12 -11.23 9.90
N ALA A 309 40.58 -10.15 9.33
CA ALA A 309 40.31 -8.93 10.08
C ALA A 309 39.16 -9.11 11.08
N ARG A 310 39.36 -8.63 12.31
CA ARG A 310 38.35 -8.74 13.37
C ARG A 310 37.23 -7.73 13.15
N VAL A 311 36.06 -8.21 12.73
CA VAL A 311 34.84 -7.40 12.69
C VAL A 311 34.47 -6.95 14.11
N ARG A 312 34.19 -5.65 14.26
CA ARG A 312 33.77 -5.02 15.51
C ARG A 312 32.32 -4.59 15.50
N ALA A 313 31.81 -4.17 14.33
CA ALA A 313 30.41 -3.89 14.11
C ALA A 313 30.08 -3.97 12.61
N VAL A 314 28.82 -4.22 12.31
CA VAL A 314 28.24 -4.13 10.97
C VAL A 314 26.94 -3.35 11.10
N TRP A 315 26.75 -2.33 10.28
CA TRP A 315 25.51 -1.55 10.21
C TRP A 315 25.08 -1.41 8.76
N ARG A 316 23.78 -1.51 8.50
CA ARG A 316 23.20 -0.99 7.26
C ARG A 316 22.40 0.27 7.54
N GLU A 317 22.39 1.19 6.60
CA GLU A 317 21.55 2.39 6.62
C GLU A 317 20.48 2.20 5.56
N ALA A 318 19.30 1.72 6.00
CA ALA A 318 18.17 1.46 5.14
C ALA A 318 17.50 2.78 4.76
N VAL A 319 17.26 2.98 3.46
CA VAL A 319 16.68 4.20 2.89
C VAL A 319 15.19 3.96 2.64
N HIS A 320 14.35 4.89 3.06
CA HIS A 320 12.90 4.87 2.85
C HIS A 320 12.33 6.27 3.06
N GLU A 321 11.10 6.52 2.60
CA GLU A 321 10.33 7.70 3.06
C GLU A 321 9.98 7.55 4.57
N PRO A 322 9.74 8.64 5.31
CA PRO A 322 9.30 8.57 6.69
C PRO A 322 8.07 7.68 6.86
N PHE A 323 8.25 6.55 7.55
CA PHE A 323 7.22 5.51 7.68
C PHE A 323 7.16 5.03 9.13
N SER A 324 5.97 5.10 9.73
CA SER A 324 5.71 4.76 11.11
C SER A 324 5.03 3.39 11.21
N ASP A 325 5.79 2.40 11.69
CA ASP A 325 5.28 1.04 11.91
C ASP A 325 4.05 0.97 12.86
N ARG A 326 3.72 2.08 13.55
CA ARG A 326 2.63 2.21 14.52
C ARG A 326 1.37 2.91 14.01
N GLU A 327 1.37 3.55 12.82
CA GLU A 327 0.17 4.24 12.29
C GLU A 327 -0.94 3.27 11.86
N SER A 328 -0.57 2.04 11.51
CA SER A 328 -1.48 0.94 11.18
C SER A 328 -1.12 -0.35 11.91
N TYR A 329 -2.08 -1.25 12.06
CA TYR A 329 -1.82 -2.68 12.29
C TYR A 329 -3.02 -3.51 11.86
N PHE A 330 -2.81 -4.80 11.59
CA PHE A 330 -3.86 -5.80 11.44
C PHE A 330 -3.50 -7.05 12.27
N HIS A 331 -4.51 -7.79 12.72
CA HIS A 331 -4.34 -9.13 13.28
C HIS A 331 -5.69 -9.87 13.28
N CYS A 332 -5.73 -11.12 12.84
CA CYS A 332 -6.90 -11.97 12.86
C CYS A 332 -6.60 -13.38 13.39
N SER A 333 -7.64 -14.24 13.38
CA SER A 333 -7.55 -15.64 13.79
C SER A 333 -6.80 -16.56 12.81
N ASP A 334 -6.43 -16.05 11.62
CA ASP A 334 -5.65 -16.78 10.62
C ASP A 334 -4.18 -16.36 10.68
N THR A 335 -3.28 -17.32 10.92
CA THR A 335 -1.84 -17.05 11.11
C THR A 335 -1.08 -16.86 9.81
N VAL A 336 -1.60 -17.35 8.67
CA VAL A 336 -1.05 -17.07 7.35
C VAL A 336 -1.36 -15.62 6.98
N LEU A 337 -2.62 -15.21 7.10
CA LEU A 337 -3.04 -13.85 6.73
C LEU A 337 -2.34 -12.77 7.56
N ASN A 338 -2.05 -13.03 8.83
CA ASN A 338 -1.22 -12.14 9.66
C ASN A 338 0.20 -11.96 9.07
N ARG A 339 0.84 -13.05 8.63
CA ARG A 339 2.17 -12.99 8.00
C ARG A 339 2.13 -12.33 6.61
N VAL A 340 1.02 -12.49 5.88
CA VAL A 340 0.80 -11.83 4.59
C VAL A 340 0.66 -10.31 4.78
N TRP A 341 -0.09 -9.86 5.80
CA TRP A 341 -0.14 -8.45 6.17
C TRP A 341 1.25 -7.89 6.51
N ASP A 342 2.01 -8.59 7.37
CA ASP A 342 3.34 -8.13 7.79
C ASP A 342 4.31 -8.02 6.59
N LEU A 343 4.30 -8.99 5.67
CA LEU A 343 5.06 -8.97 4.42
C LEU A 343 4.69 -7.75 3.55
N CYS A 344 3.40 -7.60 3.23
CA CYS A 344 2.95 -6.56 2.32
C CYS A 344 3.12 -5.15 2.92
N LYS A 345 2.86 -4.96 4.22
CA LYS A 345 3.12 -3.70 4.91
C LYS A 345 4.62 -3.35 4.91
N TYR A 346 5.49 -4.33 5.16
CA TYR A 346 6.93 -4.08 5.13
C TYR A 346 7.43 -3.76 3.71
N SER A 347 6.85 -4.40 2.69
CA SER A 347 7.18 -4.15 1.29
C SER A 347 7.02 -2.68 0.93
N ILE A 348 5.85 -2.09 1.21
CA ILE A 348 5.58 -0.66 0.96
C ILE A 348 6.60 0.27 1.64
N LYS A 349 7.03 -0.07 2.85
CA LYS A 349 8.10 0.67 3.54
C LYS A 349 9.43 0.54 2.81
N ALA A 350 9.84 -0.67 2.48
CA ALA A 350 11.16 -0.94 1.89
C ALA A 350 11.29 -0.41 0.45
N THR A 351 10.24 -0.55 -0.36
CA THR A 351 10.21 -0.07 -1.77
C THR A 351 10.04 1.46 -1.88
N SER A 352 9.84 2.18 -0.77
CA SER A 352 9.78 3.65 -0.77
C SER A 352 11.13 4.36 -0.95
N PHE A 353 12.23 3.60 -1.02
CA PHE A 353 13.62 4.10 -1.01
C PHE A 353 13.95 5.18 -2.07
N ALA A 354 13.24 5.23 -3.21
CA ALA A 354 13.50 6.19 -4.28
C ALA A 354 12.79 7.55 -4.09
N GLY A 355 11.88 7.67 -3.10
CA GLY A 355 11.07 8.88 -2.84
C GLY A 355 9.98 9.16 -3.88
N ILE A 356 9.78 8.20 -4.77
CA ILE A 356 8.73 8.06 -5.79
C ILE A 356 8.57 6.55 -6.00
N TYR A 357 7.35 6.07 -6.27
CA TYR A 357 7.13 4.64 -6.43
C TYR A 357 7.79 4.16 -7.72
N VAL A 358 8.51 3.05 -7.62
CA VAL A 358 9.14 2.33 -8.73
C VAL A 358 8.78 0.85 -8.62
N ASP A 359 9.03 0.10 -9.70
CA ASP A 359 8.96 -1.36 -9.79
C ASP A 359 9.69 -2.04 -8.60
N GLY A 360 10.99 -1.77 -8.48
CA GLY A 360 11.91 -2.38 -7.53
C GLY A 360 13.35 -1.91 -7.79
N ASP A 361 14.35 -2.74 -7.51
CA ASP A 361 15.75 -2.42 -7.81
C ASP A 361 16.15 -2.67 -9.27
N ARG A 362 15.38 -3.45 -10.02
CA ARG A 362 15.82 -3.91 -11.34
C ARG A 362 15.86 -2.78 -12.36
N GLU A 363 14.76 -2.03 -12.48
CA GLU A 363 14.64 -0.98 -13.50
C GLU A 363 14.54 0.41 -12.86
N ARG A 364 14.01 0.51 -11.63
CA ARG A 364 13.73 1.77 -10.91
C ARG A 364 12.85 2.73 -11.72
N ILE A 365 11.87 2.20 -12.44
CA ILE A 365 10.93 2.95 -13.28
C ILE A 365 9.56 3.04 -12.57
N PRO A 366 8.93 4.22 -12.51
CA PRO A 366 7.54 4.35 -12.09
C PRO A 366 6.60 3.80 -13.18
N TYR A 367 5.73 2.84 -12.83
CA TYR A 367 4.66 2.32 -13.69
C TYR A 367 3.29 2.57 -13.04
N GLU A 368 2.26 2.92 -13.81
CA GLU A 368 0.93 3.23 -13.25
C GLU A 368 0.27 2.03 -12.53
N ALA A 369 0.59 0.81 -12.94
CA ALA A 369 0.18 -0.44 -12.27
C ALA A 369 0.75 -0.55 -10.85
N ASP A 370 2.06 -0.43 -10.71
CA ASP A 370 2.77 -0.40 -9.43
C ASP A 370 2.27 0.76 -8.56
N VAL A 371 2.09 1.94 -9.15
CA VAL A 371 1.59 3.11 -8.41
C VAL A 371 0.19 2.87 -7.86
N LEU A 372 -0.69 2.14 -8.53
CA LEU A 372 -2.01 1.79 -7.99
C LEU A 372 -1.88 0.94 -6.72
N VAL A 373 -1.09 -0.14 -6.77
CA VAL A 373 -0.94 -1.04 -5.62
C VAL A 373 -0.19 -0.35 -4.48
N ASN A 374 0.89 0.38 -4.78
CA ASN A 374 1.62 1.19 -3.82
C ASN A 374 0.70 2.23 -3.14
N GLN A 375 0.04 3.08 -3.92
CA GLN A 375 -0.85 4.14 -3.42
C GLN A 375 -1.88 3.58 -2.44
N LEU A 376 -2.63 2.56 -2.85
CA LEU A 376 -3.68 1.98 -2.03
C LEU A 376 -3.13 1.30 -0.77
N SER A 377 -1.97 0.65 -0.86
CA SER A 377 -1.36 -0.08 0.25
C SER A 377 -0.65 0.84 1.24
N HIS A 378 -0.06 1.93 0.76
CA HIS A 378 0.53 2.97 1.60
C HIS A 378 -0.55 3.71 2.39
N TYR A 379 -1.65 4.13 1.74
CA TYR A 379 -2.80 4.75 2.40
C TYR A 379 -3.50 3.85 3.45
N ALA A 380 -3.25 2.53 3.42
CA ALA A 380 -3.70 1.58 4.43
C ALA A 380 -2.66 1.33 5.55
N SER A 381 -1.38 1.57 5.26
CA SER A 381 -0.24 1.15 6.08
C SER A 381 0.43 2.28 6.86
N ASP A 382 0.40 3.51 6.35
CA ASP A 382 0.98 4.70 6.98
C ASP A 382 0.14 5.95 6.66
N ARG A 383 0.53 7.10 7.23
CA ARG A 383 -0.10 8.41 7.04
C ARG A 383 0.69 9.32 6.09
N GLU A 384 1.64 8.76 5.36
CA GLU A 384 2.25 9.37 4.19
C GLU A 384 1.25 9.33 3.00
N TYR A 385 1.09 10.46 2.31
CA TYR A 385 0.23 10.60 1.12
C TYR A 385 0.95 11.26 -0.07
N THR A 386 2.03 11.99 0.18
CA THR A 386 2.72 12.87 -0.76
C THR A 386 3.57 12.11 -1.78
N MET A 387 4.13 10.96 -1.41
CA MET A 387 4.89 10.08 -2.30
C MET A 387 3.97 9.52 -3.40
N ALA A 388 2.73 9.17 -3.04
CA ALA A 388 1.71 8.80 -4.03
C ALA A 388 1.40 9.97 -4.98
N ARG A 389 1.08 11.14 -4.44
CA ARG A 389 0.81 12.35 -5.23
C ARG A 389 1.94 12.70 -6.20
N ARG A 390 3.18 12.62 -5.74
CA ARG A 390 4.40 12.84 -6.54
C ARG A 390 4.53 11.81 -7.67
N SER A 391 4.28 10.53 -7.38
CA SER A 391 4.32 9.45 -8.36
C SER A 391 3.24 9.61 -9.45
N VAL A 392 2.02 9.98 -9.06
CA VAL A 392 0.92 10.25 -10.01
C VAL A 392 1.24 11.46 -10.89
N ALA A 393 1.73 12.56 -10.32
CA ALA A 393 2.13 13.75 -11.09
C ALA A 393 3.27 13.47 -12.09
N HIS A 394 4.21 12.59 -11.73
CA HIS A 394 5.26 12.12 -12.63
C HIS A 394 4.67 11.37 -13.83
N LEU A 395 3.81 10.38 -13.60
CA LEU A 395 3.21 9.53 -14.63
C LEU A 395 2.22 10.27 -15.54
N ILE A 396 1.58 11.33 -15.05
CA ILE A 396 0.81 12.24 -15.91
C ILE A 396 1.69 12.81 -17.04
N LYS A 397 2.95 13.12 -16.78
CA LYS A 397 3.89 13.71 -17.77
C LYS A 397 4.89 12.73 -18.37
N ASN A 398 5.01 11.53 -17.80
CA ASN A 398 5.89 10.45 -18.25
C ASN A 398 5.14 9.11 -18.14
N PRO A 399 4.06 8.89 -18.92
CA PRO A 399 3.33 7.62 -18.88
C PRO A 399 4.19 6.48 -19.40
N THR A 400 3.84 5.27 -18.99
CA THR A 400 4.48 4.05 -19.49
C THR A 400 3.70 3.40 -20.62
N TRP A 401 4.27 2.35 -21.24
CA TRP A 401 3.46 1.32 -21.92
C TRP A 401 2.90 0.39 -20.83
N PRO A 402 1.70 -0.20 -20.97
CA PRO A 402 0.78 -0.34 -22.10
C PRO A 402 -0.46 0.57 -22.01
N THR A 403 -1.42 0.36 -22.93
CA THR A 403 -2.72 1.07 -23.02
C THR A 403 -3.45 1.20 -21.67
N GLU A 404 -3.54 0.10 -20.92
CA GLU A 404 -4.29 0.02 -19.67
C GLU A 404 -3.65 0.83 -18.53
N TRP A 405 -2.32 0.95 -18.51
CA TRP A 405 -1.62 1.71 -17.47
C TRP A 405 -1.80 3.21 -17.69
N VAL A 406 -1.79 3.70 -18.94
CA VAL A 406 -2.20 5.07 -19.25
C VAL A 406 -3.62 5.36 -18.74
N LEU A 407 -4.56 4.43 -18.97
CA LEU A 407 -5.96 4.53 -18.53
C LEU A 407 -6.14 4.48 -16.99
N LEU A 408 -5.15 4.00 -16.22
CA LEU A 408 -5.20 4.10 -14.75
C LEU A 408 -5.00 5.53 -14.23
N THR A 409 -4.38 6.43 -15.01
CA THR A 409 -3.99 7.77 -14.51
C THR A 409 -5.16 8.57 -13.90
N PRO A 410 -6.37 8.64 -14.52
CA PRO A 410 -7.52 9.32 -13.91
C PRO A 410 -8.00 8.67 -12.61
N ARG A 411 -7.89 7.33 -12.48
CA ARG A 411 -8.18 6.61 -11.24
C ARG A 411 -7.19 6.97 -10.14
N LEU A 412 -5.89 6.99 -10.44
CA LEU A 412 -4.84 7.34 -9.47
C LEU A 412 -5.02 8.76 -8.92
N ALA A 413 -5.32 9.71 -9.81
CA ALA A 413 -5.60 11.10 -9.48
C ALA A 413 -6.89 11.25 -8.62
N TRP A 414 -7.97 10.57 -8.99
CA TRP A 414 -9.20 10.52 -8.20
C TRP A 414 -8.98 9.90 -6.81
N LEU A 415 -8.17 8.85 -6.72
CA LEU A 415 -7.86 8.18 -5.45
C LEU A 415 -7.07 9.09 -4.50
N ASP A 416 -6.13 9.90 -5.00
CA ASP A 416 -5.42 10.88 -4.17
C ASP A 416 -6.39 11.88 -3.55
N TYR A 417 -7.25 12.52 -4.37
CA TYR A 417 -8.27 13.44 -3.88
C TYR A 417 -9.23 12.78 -2.88
N LEU A 418 -9.71 11.57 -3.18
CA LEU A 418 -10.67 10.87 -2.33
C LEU A 418 -10.08 10.50 -0.95
N HIS A 419 -8.80 10.08 -0.89
CA HIS A 419 -8.17 9.71 0.38
C HIS A 419 -7.67 10.93 1.17
N THR A 420 -7.28 12.02 0.49
CA THR A 420 -6.64 13.19 1.14
C THR A 420 -7.58 14.37 1.39
N GLY A 421 -8.59 14.58 0.54
CA GLY A 421 -9.45 15.77 0.54
C GLY A 421 -8.89 16.96 -0.24
N ASP A 422 -7.72 16.82 -0.86
CA ASP A 422 -6.97 17.90 -1.50
C ASP A 422 -7.02 17.78 -3.03
N SER A 423 -7.53 18.83 -3.67
CA SER A 423 -7.81 18.86 -5.11
C SER A 423 -6.69 19.50 -5.95
N GLN A 424 -5.55 19.89 -5.37
CA GLN A 424 -4.47 20.58 -6.10
C GLN A 424 -3.98 19.79 -7.33
N LEU A 425 -3.80 18.47 -7.20
CA LEU A 425 -3.39 17.61 -8.32
C LEU A 425 -4.46 17.57 -9.44
N LEU A 426 -5.75 17.50 -9.07
CA LEU A 426 -6.85 17.50 -10.03
C LEU A 426 -6.93 18.82 -10.80
N VAL A 427 -6.84 19.95 -10.10
CA VAL A 427 -6.87 21.30 -10.71
C VAL A 427 -5.68 21.48 -11.66
N ARG A 428 -4.47 21.07 -11.24
CA ARG A 428 -3.24 21.27 -12.02
C ARG A 428 -3.22 20.50 -13.33
N TYR A 429 -3.77 19.29 -13.36
CA TYR A 429 -3.61 18.35 -14.47
C TYR A 429 -4.92 17.96 -15.14
N TYR A 430 -6.02 18.68 -14.91
CA TYR A 430 -7.36 18.35 -15.42
C TYR A 430 -7.39 17.99 -16.92
N THR A 431 -6.78 18.83 -17.77
CA THR A 431 -6.71 18.61 -19.22
C THR A 431 -5.89 17.37 -19.58
N ASP A 432 -4.76 17.16 -18.90
CA ASP A 432 -3.92 15.97 -19.12
C ASP A 432 -4.68 14.70 -18.76
N LEU A 433 -5.36 14.68 -17.60
CA LEU A 433 -6.17 13.55 -17.14
C LEU A 433 -7.33 13.24 -18.11
N GLY A 434 -7.92 14.27 -18.72
CA GLY A 434 -8.89 14.11 -19.81
C GLY A 434 -8.31 13.36 -21.01
N ALA A 435 -7.10 13.71 -21.45
CA ALA A 435 -6.41 13.01 -22.55
C ALA A 435 -6.07 11.55 -22.19
N LYS A 436 -5.68 11.26 -20.94
CA LYS A 436 -5.39 9.90 -20.44
C LYS A 436 -6.59 8.95 -20.50
N THR A 437 -7.81 9.43 -20.74
CA THR A 437 -8.97 8.55 -21.02
C THR A 437 -8.87 7.83 -22.37
N LEU A 438 -7.94 8.23 -23.26
CA LEU A 438 -7.82 7.73 -24.63
C LEU A 438 -9.11 7.85 -25.46
N SER A 439 -9.98 8.80 -25.12
CA SER A 439 -11.26 9.01 -25.81
C SER A 439 -11.14 9.33 -27.31
N ALA A 440 -9.95 9.73 -27.78
CA ALA A 440 -9.64 9.92 -29.20
C ALA A 440 -9.53 8.60 -29.99
N LEU A 441 -9.43 7.45 -29.32
CA LEU A 441 -9.39 6.12 -29.94
C LEU A 441 -10.78 5.48 -30.07
N ARG A 442 -11.86 6.20 -29.72
CA ARG A 442 -13.23 5.66 -29.66
C ARG A 442 -13.82 5.50 -31.06
N ASP A 443 -14.44 4.34 -31.29
CA ASP A 443 -15.37 4.12 -32.40
C ASP A 443 -16.77 4.72 -32.13
N SER A 444 -17.69 4.58 -33.09
CA SER A 444 -19.09 5.03 -32.97
C SER A 444 -19.88 4.29 -31.88
N ARG A 445 -19.43 3.09 -31.46
CA ARG A 445 -19.99 2.29 -30.37
C ARG A 445 -19.45 2.71 -29.01
N GLY A 446 -18.47 3.63 -28.98
CA GLY A 446 -17.82 4.11 -27.77
C GLY A 446 -16.81 3.12 -27.18
N LEU A 447 -16.30 2.19 -27.98
CA LEU A 447 -15.22 1.27 -27.63
C LEU A 447 -13.89 1.80 -28.20
N ILE A 448 -12.78 1.54 -27.52
CA ILE A 448 -11.44 1.92 -27.98
C ILE A 448 -10.64 0.72 -28.50
N SER A 449 -9.71 1.02 -29.40
CA SER A 449 -8.69 0.10 -29.91
C SER A 449 -7.37 0.83 -30.16
N THR A 450 -6.25 0.18 -29.91
CA THR A 450 -4.93 0.64 -30.36
C THR A 450 -4.60 0.24 -31.81
N ARG A 451 -5.43 -0.61 -32.44
CA ARG A 451 -5.15 -1.24 -33.74
C ARG A 451 -5.87 -0.63 -34.93
N THR A 452 -6.80 0.31 -34.70
CA THR A 452 -7.59 1.00 -35.74
C THR A 452 -6.85 2.13 -36.47
N GLY A 453 -5.53 2.27 -36.27
CA GLY A 453 -4.73 3.39 -36.81
C GLY A 453 -4.95 4.74 -36.13
N LEU A 454 -5.84 4.83 -35.13
CA LEU A 454 -6.16 6.09 -34.44
C LEU A 454 -5.07 6.58 -33.46
N VAL A 455 -4.02 5.77 -33.21
CA VAL A 455 -2.87 6.13 -32.36
C VAL A 455 -1.91 7.07 -33.10
N THR A 456 -2.41 8.24 -33.48
CA THR A 456 -1.63 9.29 -34.17
C THR A 456 -0.62 9.96 -33.24
N ASP A 457 0.38 10.64 -33.79
CA ASP A 457 1.32 11.42 -32.99
C ASP A 457 0.65 12.56 -32.22
N SER A 458 -0.51 13.06 -32.67
CA SER A 458 -1.31 14.02 -31.90
C SER A 458 -1.87 13.38 -30.63
N VAL A 459 -2.37 12.14 -30.73
CA VAL A 459 -2.81 11.36 -29.56
C VAL A 459 -1.64 11.08 -28.63
N ARG A 460 -0.50 10.58 -29.15
CA ARG A 460 0.72 10.31 -28.35
C ARG A 460 1.21 11.55 -27.60
N ARG A 461 1.27 12.71 -28.27
CA ARG A 461 1.63 13.99 -27.65
C ARG A 461 0.64 14.44 -26.57
N SER A 462 -0.67 14.30 -26.80
CA SER A 462 -1.69 14.76 -25.82
C SER A 462 -1.65 13.98 -24.50
N ILE A 463 -1.17 12.73 -24.51
CA ILE A 463 -0.93 11.93 -23.30
C ILE A 463 0.52 11.98 -22.77
N HIS A 464 1.43 12.73 -23.40
CA HIS A 464 2.89 12.77 -23.12
C HIS A 464 3.66 11.46 -23.38
N PHE A 465 3.12 10.55 -24.18
CA PHE A 465 3.74 9.25 -24.43
C PHE A 465 4.91 9.34 -25.42
N ARG A 466 6.09 8.89 -24.96
CA ARG A 466 7.35 8.88 -25.73
C ARG A 466 7.86 7.47 -26.04
N GLY A 467 7.15 6.44 -25.57
CA GLY A 467 7.51 5.05 -25.76
C GLY A 467 7.36 4.57 -27.20
N ARG A 468 7.91 3.37 -27.48
CA ARG A 468 8.04 2.81 -28.83
C ARG A 468 6.68 2.64 -29.50
N ALA A 469 5.75 1.95 -28.83
CA ALA A 469 4.37 1.74 -29.29
C ALA A 469 3.42 1.63 -28.10
N LEU A 470 2.18 2.08 -28.26
CA LEU A 470 1.10 1.81 -27.31
C LEU A 470 0.38 0.54 -27.78
N ARG A 471 0.35 -0.50 -26.93
CA ARG A 471 -0.36 -1.76 -27.16
C ARG A 471 -0.98 -2.24 -25.86
N ASP A 472 -1.89 -3.19 -25.96
CA ASP A 472 -2.66 -3.73 -24.84
C ASP A 472 -1.86 -4.86 -24.13
N ILE A 473 -2.05 -5.05 -22.82
CA ILE A 473 -1.32 -6.07 -22.03
C ILE A 473 -2.19 -7.10 -21.32
N VAL A 474 -3.36 -6.71 -20.82
CA VAL A 474 -4.23 -7.44 -19.89
C VAL A 474 -3.59 -7.77 -18.53
N ASP A 475 -2.49 -8.51 -18.51
CA ASP A 475 -1.73 -8.88 -17.30
C ASP A 475 -0.27 -9.21 -17.63
N TRP A 476 0.60 -9.25 -16.61
CA TRP A 476 2.03 -9.49 -16.77
C TRP A 476 2.55 -10.55 -15.78
N PRO A 477 3.37 -11.53 -16.22
CA PRO A 477 3.84 -11.77 -17.59
C PRO A 477 2.81 -12.46 -18.49
N GLN A 478 2.77 -12.02 -19.76
CA GLN A 478 1.87 -12.56 -20.79
C GLN A 478 2.23 -13.96 -21.31
N GLY A 479 3.48 -14.41 -21.12
CA GLY A 479 4.03 -15.59 -21.80
C GLY A 479 3.50 -16.93 -21.30
N GLY A 480 2.32 -17.36 -21.76
CA GLY A 480 1.82 -18.73 -21.64
C GLY A 480 0.30 -18.88 -21.49
N ALA A 481 -0.16 -20.13 -21.38
CA ALA A 481 -1.58 -20.53 -21.47
C ALA A 481 -2.37 -20.50 -20.13
N ALA A 482 -3.63 -20.96 -20.15
CA ALA A 482 -4.58 -20.92 -19.04
C ALA A 482 -4.40 -22.06 -18.01
N GLY A 483 -4.71 -21.82 -16.73
CA GLY A 483 -4.74 -22.88 -15.71
C GLY A 483 -4.59 -22.44 -14.24
N VAL A 484 -5.04 -23.27 -13.29
CA VAL A 484 -5.20 -22.87 -11.88
C VAL A 484 -3.90 -22.94 -11.06
N GLU A 485 -3.10 -24.01 -11.15
CA GLU A 485 -1.81 -24.09 -10.40
C GLU A 485 -0.59 -24.65 -11.17
N LYS A 486 -0.72 -25.46 -12.24
CA LYS A 486 0.46 -25.99 -12.95
C LYS A 486 0.30 -26.43 -14.42
N GLU A 487 -0.86 -26.21 -15.03
CA GLU A 487 -1.16 -26.77 -16.37
C GLU A 487 -0.66 -25.90 -17.53
N ALA A 488 -0.15 -24.69 -17.25
CA ALA A 488 0.35 -23.77 -18.25
C ALA A 488 1.38 -22.75 -17.70
N ALA A 489 2.16 -22.15 -18.60
CA ALA A 489 3.01 -20.99 -18.35
C ALA A 489 2.19 -19.68 -18.31
N GLY A 490 2.79 -18.55 -17.91
CA GLY A 490 2.15 -17.22 -17.97
C GLY A 490 1.11 -16.93 -16.88
N GLU A 491 0.59 -15.70 -16.86
CA GLU A 491 -0.34 -15.23 -15.81
C GLU A 491 -1.61 -14.53 -16.35
N ALA A 492 -1.85 -14.53 -17.66
CA ALA A 492 -2.99 -13.87 -18.31
C ALA A 492 -4.18 -14.81 -18.63
N ASP A 493 -4.29 -15.98 -17.97
CA ASP A 493 -5.33 -17.01 -18.18
C ASP A 493 -5.59 -17.35 -19.67
N GLY A 494 -4.54 -17.33 -20.51
CA GLY A 494 -4.66 -17.59 -21.95
C GLY A 494 -5.45 -16.56 -22.77
N HIS A 495 -5.58 -15.32 -22.30
CA HIS A 495 -6.41 -14.27 -22.91
C HIS A 495 -6.16 -14.07 -24.42
N GLU A 496 -7.23 -14.14 -25.22
CA GLU A 496 -7.17 -13.93 -26.68
C GLU A 496 -7.15 -12.44 -27.06
N MET A 497 -5.99 -11.91 -27.42
CA MET A 497 -5.84 -10.50 -27.85
C MET A 497 -6.51 -10.19 -29.20
N ARG A 498 -7.65 -9.49 -29.15
CA ARG A 498 -8.44 -9.00 -30.28
C ARG A 498 -8.16 -7.52 -30.57
N ASP A 499 -8.89 -6.96 -31.53
CA ASP A 499 -8.83 -5.53 -31.84
C ASP A 499 -9.70 -4.70 -30.90
N ILE A 500 -10.78 -5.29 -30.38
CA ILE A 500 -11.64 -4.74 -29.33
C ILE A 500 -11.57 -5.69 -28.13
N ASN A 501 -10.73 -5.37 -27.15
CA ASN A 501 -10.52 -6.17 -25.94
C ASN A 501 -11.46 -5.74 -24.81
N THR A 502 -12.09 -6.71 -24.12
CA THR A 502 -12.99 -6.46 -22.99
C THR A 502 -12.27 -5.74 -21.85
N VAL A 503 -11.06 -6.19 -21.52
CA VAL A 503 -10.27 -5.64 -20.41
C VAL A 503 -9.95 -4.16 -20.65
N VAL A 504 -9.39 -3.83 -21.81
CA VAL A 504 -9.04 -2.45 -22.22
C VAL A 504 -10.26 -1.53 -22.19
N ASN A 505 -11.43 -2.03 -22.65
CA ASN A 505 -12.66 -1.26 -22.62
C ASN A 505 -13.28 -1.13 -21.21
N ALA A 506 -13.00 -2.07 -20.30
CA ALA A 506 -13.30 -1.92 -18.87
C ALA A 506 -12.42 -0.83 -18.22
N TYR A 507 -11.13 -0.76 -18.56
CA TYR A 507 -10.25 0.36 -18.14
C TYR A 507 -10.74 1.70 -18.73
N HIS A 508 -11.15 1.74 -20.00
CA HIS A 508 -11.69 2.94 -20.62
C HIS A 508 -12.97 3.43 -19.92
N TYR A 509 -13.92 2.51 -19.65
CA TYR A 509 -15.11 2.79 -18.85
C TYR A 509 -14.76 3.43 -17.51
N ASP A 510 -13.78 2.87 -16.80
CA ASP A 510 -13.40 3.37 -15.48
C ASP A 510 -12.65 4.70 -15.51
N ALA A 511 -11.78 4.92 -16.50
CA ALA A 511 -11.10 6.20 -16.72
C ALA A 511 -12.11 7.34 -16.95
N LEU A 512 -13.14 7.09 -17.76
CA LEU A 512 -14.25 8.03 -17.99
C LEU A 512 -15.07 8.26 -16.72
N ARG A 513 -15.40 7.19 -15.97
CA ARG A 513 -16.13 7.28 -14.70
C ARG A 513 -15.35 8.10 -13.66
N CYS A 514 -14.02 7.96 -13.62
CA CYS A 514 -13.13 8.77 -12.80
C CYS A 514 -13.06 10.23 -13.30
N MET A 515 -12.98 10.49 -14.60
CA MET A 515 -13.02 11.87 -15.12
C MET A 515 -14.36 12.57 -14.87
N SER A 516 -15.49 11.86 -14.91
CA SER A 516 -16.79 12.39 -14.50
C SER A 516 -16.78 12.85 -13.04
N LEU A 517 -16.26 12.01 -12.13
CA LEU A 517 -16.13 12.35 -10.71
C LEU A 517 -15.15 13.50 -10.45
N ILE A 518 -14.03 13.55 -11.18
CA ILE A 518 -13.06 14.65 -11.12
C ILE A 518 -13.70 15.96 -11.59
N ALA A 519 -14.39 15.95 -12.72
CA ALA A 519 -15.09 17.11 -13.26
C ALA A 519 -16.13 17.65 -12.28
N GLY A 520 -16.99 16.80 -11.71
CA GLY A 520 -17.94 17.19 -10.68
C GLY A 520 -17.28 17.75 -9.41
N ALA A 521 -16.18 17.14 -8.94
CA ALA A 521 -15.44 17.64 -7.79
C ALA A 521 -14.76 19.00 -8.00
N LEU A 522 -14.57 19.42 -9.26
CA LEU A 522 -14.06 20.74 -9.64
C LEU A 522 -15.17 21.72 -10.07
N GLY A 523 -16.44 21.31 -10.07
CA GLY A 523 -17.59 22.12 -10.52
C GLY A 523 -17.76 22.21 -12.04
N HIS A 524 -17.10 21.34 -12.81
CA HIS A 524 -17.21 21.28 -14.28
C HIS A 524 -18.40 20.40 -14.70
N GLU A 525 -19.63 20.83 -14.40
CA GLU A 525 -20.84 20.00 -14.54
C GLU A 525 -21.10 19.46 -15.96
N ALA A 526 -20.85 20.28 -16.99
CA ALA A 526 -21.02 19.85 -18.38
C ALA A 526 -20.07 18.69 -18.74
N ASP A 527 -18.83 18.73 -18.25
CA ASP A 527 -17.86 17.65 -18.43
C ASP A 527 -18.19 16.42 -17.60
N SER A 528 -18.65 16.62 -16.37
CA SER A 528 -19.14 15.54 -15.49
C SER A 528 -20.20 14.70 -16.20
N LEU A 529 -21.21 15.36 -16.78
CA LEU A 529 -22.27 14.73 -17.56
C LEU A 529 -21.77 14.11 -18.88
N ARG A 530 -20.85 14.79 -19.59
CA ARG A 530 -20.24 14.28 -20.83
C ARG A 530 -19.51 12.96 -20.59
N PHE A 531 -18.59 12.91 -19.63
CA PHE A 531 -17.85 11.70 -19.29
C PHE A 531 -18.76 10.59 -18.73
N ALA A 532 -19.78 10.92 -17.93
CA ALA A 532 -20.78 9.95 -17.47
C ALA A 532 -21.54 9.29 -18.63
N ARG A 533 -22.00 10.07 -19.61
CA ARG A 533 -22.67 9.55 -20.83
C ARG A 533 -21.73 8.67 -21.65
N MET A 534 -20.47 9.09 -21.83
CA MET A 534 -19.46 8.32 -22.55
C MET A 534 -19.19 6.96 -21.89
N ALA A 535 -19.06 6.93 -20.56
CA ALA A 535 -18.90 5.71 -19.77
C ALA A 535 -20.14 4.81 -19.89
N ALA A 536 -21.34 5.36 -19.77
CA ALA A 536 -22.58 4.61 -19.91
C ALA A 536 -22.72 3.96 -21.31
N THR A 537 -22.27 4.65 -22.37
CA THR A 537 -22.21 4.08 -23.73
C THR A 537 -21.21 2.92 -23.81
N THR A 538 -19.98 3.10 -23.34
CA THR A 538 -18.95 2.03 -23.31
C THR A 538 -19.46 0.80 -22.54
N ALA A 539 -20.07 1.01 -21.37
CA ALA A 539 -20.65 -0.07 -20.57
C ALA A 539 -21.79 -0.81 -21.29
N ARG A 540 -22.70 -0.10 -21.98
CA ARG A 540 -23.76 -0.76 -22.77
C ARG A 540 -23.15 -1.62 -23.87
N SER A 541 -22.22 -1.07 -24.65
CA SER A 541 -21.58 -1.78 -25.77
C SER A 541 -20.83 -3.04 -25.33
N VAL A 542 -20.06 -2.99 -24.23
CA VAL A 542 -19.41 -4.19 -23.67
C VAL A 542 -20.46 -5.21 -23.19
N ASN A 543 -21.51 -4.77 -22.50
CA ASN A 543 -22.56 -5.66 -21.97
C ASN A 543 -23.47 -6.30 -23.02
N SER A 544 -23.53 -5.74 -24.24
CA SER A 544 -24.29 -6.28 -25.36
C SER A 544 -23.45 -7.10 -26.32
N LEU A 545 -22.19 -6.71 -26.58
CA LEU A 545 -21.34 -7.32 -27.62
C LEU A 545 -20.38 -8.39 -27.08
N LEU A 546 -19.92 -8.24 -25.83
CA LEU A 546 -18.83 -9.05 -25.26
C LEU A 546 -19.32 -9.96 -24.12
N TRP A 547 -20.63 -10.06 -23.93
CA TRP A 547 -21.26 -10.90 -22.91
C TRP A 547 -21.60 -12.29 -23.48
N ASP A 548 -21.17 -13.34 -22.79
CA ASP A 548 -21.53 -14.72 -23.08
C ASP A 548 -22.66 -15.18 -22.14
N GLU A 549 -23.87 -15.30 -22.69
CA GLU A 549 -25.07 -15.67 -21.95
C GLU A 549 -25.07 -17.15 -21.49
N ALA A 550 -24.35 -18.05 -22.17
CA ALA A 550 -24.26 -19.45 -21.76
C ALA A 550 -23.29 -19.63 -20.59
N ARG A 551 -22.13 -18.96 -20.65
CA ARG A 551 -21.06 -19.03 -19.65
C ARG A 551 -21.28 -18.09 -18.46
N GLY A 552 -22.13 -17.06 -18.60
CA GLY A 552 -22.36 -16.05 -17.57
C GLY A 552 -21.13 -15.18 -17.29
N ALA A 553 -20.33 -14.93 -18.32
CA ALA A 553 -19.01 -14.33 -18.29
C ALA A 553 -18.81 -13.39 -19.50
N TYR A 554 -17.70 -12.66 -19.55
CA TYR A 554 -17.34 -11.89 -20.74
C TYR A 554 -16.30 -12.64 -21.57
N VAL A 555 -16.44 -12.60 -22.90
CA VAL A 555 -15.40 -13.05 -23.82
C VAL A 555 -14.22 -12.08 -23.80
N ASP A 556 -13.05 -12.52 -24.28
CA ASP A 556 -11.83 -11.70 -24.23
C ASP A 556 -11.87 -10.47 -25.12
N GLY A 557 -12.54 -10.58 -26.26
CA GLY A 557 -12.79 -9.47 -27.16
C GLY A 557 -13.74 -9.85 -28.29
N GLU A 558 -13.99 -8.91 -29.19
CA GLU A 558 -14.87 -9.11 -30.34
C GLU A 558 -14.36 -10.28 -31.22
N GLY A 559 -15.22 -11.27 -31.46
CA GLY A 559 -14.88 -12.50 -32.19
C GLY A 559 -14.11 -13.57 -31.39
N SER A 560 -13.83 -13.35 -30.10
CA SER A 560 -13.25 -14.38 -29.22
C SER A 560 -14.26 -15.46 -28.85
N ARG A 561 -13.77 -16.69 -28.64
CA ARG A 561 -14.53 -17.81 -28.05
C ARG A 561 -14.09 -18.14 -26.62
N HIS A 562 -13.07 -17.45 -26.12
CA HIS A 562 -12.50 -17.66 -24.80
C HIS A 562 -13.02 -16.62 -23.81
N CYS A 563 -13.19 -17.04 -22.56
CA CYS A 563 -13.54 -16.17 -21.43
C CYS A 563 -12.45 -16.36 -20.35
N SER A 564 -11.45 -15.48 -20.37
CA SER A 564 -10.44 -15.40 -19.31
C SER A 564 -11.04 -14.86 -18.01
N GLN A 565 -10.42 -15.23 -16.88
CA GLN A 565 -10.71 -14.63 -15.58
C GLN A 565 -10.64 -13.09 -15.66
N HIS A 566 -9.67 -12.55 -16.39
CA HIS A 566 -9.37 -11.12 -16.52
C HIS A 566 -10.55 -10.33 -17.09
N SER A 567 -11.09 -10.74 -18.24
CA SER A 567 -12.23 -10.10 -18.90
C SER A 567 -13.43 -9.92 -17.96
N SER A 568 -13.68 -10.92 -17.13
CA SER A 568 -14.76 -10.93 -16.15
C SER A 568 -14.41 -10.17 -14.86
N MET A 569 -13.20 -10.32 -14.33
CA MET A 569 -12.81 -9.69 -13.05
C MET A 569 -12.62 -8.18 -13.18
N PHE A 570 -12.07 -7.67 -14.29
CA PHE A 570 -11.91 -6.22 -14.50
C PHE A 570 -13.26 -5.53 -14.66
N ALA A 571 -14.16 -6.08 -15.47
CA ALA A 571 -15.53 -5.56 -15.62
C ALA A 571 -16.25 -5.48 -14.27
N LEU A 572 -16.12 -6.53 -13.44
CA LEU A 572 -16.74 -6.58 -12.12
C LEU A 572 -16.07 -5.62 -11.13
N ALA A 573 -14.74 -5.59 -11.03
CA ALA A 573 -13.99 -4.70 -10.14
C ALA A 573 -14.33 -3.21 -10.37
N PHE A 574 -14.39 -2.80 -11.65
CA PHE A 574 -14.74 -1.43 -12.04
C PHE A 574 -16.24 -1.13 -11.94
N GLY A 575 -17.09 -2.15 -11.91
CA GLY A 575 -18.54 -1.99 -11.77
C GLY A 575 -19.29 -1.72 -13.06
N MET A 576 -18.75 -2.22 -14.16
CA MET A 576 -19.38 -2.19 -15.49
C MET A 576 -20.48 -3.26 -15.62
N VAL A 577 -20.45 -4.30 -14.78
CA VAL A 577 -21.40 -5.42 -14.79
C VAL A 577 -22.77 -5.01 -14.22
N PRO A 578 -23.89 -5.29 -14.92
CA PRO A 578 -25.24 -5.11 -14.39
C PRO A 578 -25.48 -5.96 -13.13
N ARG A 579 -26.26 -5.44 -12.19
CA ARG A 579 -26.43 -6.02 -10.84
C ARG A 579 -26.93 -7.46 -10.87
N GLU A 580 -27.82 -7.77 -11.81
CA GLU A 580 -28.40 -9.08 -12.08
C GLU A 580 -27.39 -10.10 -12.64
N ARG A 581 -26.28 -9.63 -13.25
CA ARG A 581 -25.19 -10.47 -13.76
C ARG A 581 -24.03 -10.62 -12.77
N GLU A 582 -23.88 -9.74 -11.76
CA GLU A 582 -22.73 -9.72 -10.85
C GLU A 582 -22.42 -11.09 -10.20
N GLN A 583 -23.43 -11.87 -9.78
CA GLN A 583 -23.19 -13.19 -9.16
C GLN A 583 -22.77 -14.29 -10.15
N ARG A 584 -23.21 -14.21 -11.41
CA ARG A 584 -22.80 -15.16 -12.46
C ARG A 584 -21.35 -14.92 -12.84
N VAL A 585 -21.00 -13.65 -13.06
CA VAL A 585 -19.61 -13.21 -13.29
C VAL A 585 -18.71 -13.58 -12.12
N ALA A 586 -19.14 -13.32 -10.89
CA ALA A 586 -18.38 -13.68 -9.70
C ALA A 586 -18.20 -15.21 -9.55
N SER A 587 -19.17 -16.01 -9.99
CA SER A 587 -19.07 -17.47 -9.99
C SER A 587 -18.01 -17.97 -10.97
N HIS A 588 -17.99 -17.42 -12.20
CA HIS A 588 -16.95 -17.70 -13.20
C HIS A 588 -15.55 -17.24 -12.73
N VAL A 589 -15.44 -16.02 -12.19
CA VAL A 589 -14.19 -15.49 -11.64
C VAL A 589 -13.68 -16.37 -10.50
N ARG A 590 -14.56 -16.80 -9.58
CA ARG A 590 -14.23 -17.68 -8.46
C ARG A 590 -13.78 -19.07 -8.91
N SER A 591 -14.39 -19.66 -9.94
CA SER A 591 -14.05 -21.02 -10.39
C SER A 591 -12.64 -21.15 -10.99
N ARG A 592 -11.98 -20.04 -11.32
CA ARG A 592 -10.60 -20.00 -11.81
C ARG A 592 -9.53 -19.88 -10.70
N GLY A 593 -9.92 -19.69 -9.43
CA GLY A 593 -8.95 -19.53 -8.34
C GLY A 593 -8.14 -18.22 -8.46
N MET A 594 -6.82 -18.28 -8.26
CA MET A 594 -5.89 -17.15 -8.44
C MET A 594 -5.25 -17.18 -9.85
N ALA A 595 -6.01 -17.39 -10.93
CA ALA A 595 -5.46 -17.51 -12.29
C ALA A 595 -5.00 -16.16 -12.91
N CYS A 596 -4.33 -15.32 -12.12
CA CYS A 596 -3.81 -14.01 -12.49
C CYS A 596 -2.42 -13.77 -11.86
N SER A 597 -1.76 -12.69 -12.26
CA SER A 597 -0.50 -12.26 -11.64
C SER A 597 -0.70 -11.70 -10.23
N VAL A 598 0.42 -11.32 -9.59
CA VAL A 598 0.41 -10.56 -8.33
C VAL A 598 -0.26 -9.18 -8.49
N TYR A 599 -0.18 -8.57 -9.67
CA TYR A 599 -0.88 -7.32 -10.02
C TYR A 599 -2.37 -7.59 -10.27
N GLY A 600 -2.70 -8.60 -11.08
CA GLY A 600 -4.08 -9.01 -11.38
C GLY A 600 -4.88 -9.34 -10.11
N ALA A 601 -4.21 -9.83 -9.07
CA ALA A 601 -4.82 -10.15 -7.77
C ALA A 601 -5.48 -8.95 -7.08
N GLN A 602 -5.01 -7.71 -7.33
CA GLN A 602 -5.68 -6.49 -6.89
C GLN A 602 -7.14 -6.45 -7.37
N PHE A 603 -7.36 -6.74 -8.66
CA PHE A 603 -8.65 -6.63 -9.33
C PHE A 603 -9.51 -7.87 -9.11
N LEU A 604 -8.91 -9.05 -9.10
CA LEU A 604 -9.57 -10.30 -8.70
C LEU A 604 -10.23 -10.17 -7.31
N LEU A 605 -9.46 -9.70 -6.33
CA LEU A 605 -9.96 -9.54 -4.96
C LEU A 605 -10.94 -8.36 -4.84
N ASP A 606 -10.68 -7.22 -5.50
CA ASP A 606 -11.63 -6.11 -5.58
C ASP A 606 -12.98 -6.55 -6.20
N ALA A 607 -12.97 -7.45 -7.18
CA ALA A 607 -14.16 -8.02 -7.84
C ALA A 607 -14.93 -9.00 -6.94
N LEU A 608 -14.25 -9.97 -6.34
CA LEU A 608 -14.88 -10.96 -5.44
C LEU A 608 -15.52 -10.27 -4.23
N TYR A 609 -14.81 -9.33 -3.58
CA TYR A 609 -15.38 -8.56 -2.46
C TYR A 609 -16.47 -7.58 -2.88
N ARG A 610 -16.50 -7.12 -4.14
CA ARG A 610 -17.64 -6.34 -4.64
C ARG A 610 -18.91 -7.19 -4.70
N ALA A 611 -18.79 -8.41 -5.25
CA ALA A 611 -19.90 -9.36 -5.39
C ALA A 611 -20.27 -10.10 -4.09
N GLY A 612 -19.70 -9.75 -2.94
CA GLY A 612 -20.01 -10.40 -1.66
C GLY A 612 -19.32 -11.76 -1.44
N GLN A 613 -18.40 -12.16 -2.32
CA GLN A 613 -17.68 -13.44 -2.28
C GLN A 613 -16.48 -13.38 -1.31
N GLY A 614 -16.68 -12.78 -0.13
CA GLY A 614 -15.61 -12.47 0.82
C GLY A 614 -14.89 -13.69 1.40
N GLU A 615 -15.57 -14.82 1.53
CA GLU A 615 -14.95 -16.09 1.97
C GLU A 615 -14.00 -16.67 0.91
N ALA A 616 -14.39 -16.61 -0.37
CA ALA A 616 -13.52 -17.03 -1.46
C ALA A 616 -12.27 -16.13 -1.55
N ALA A 617 -12.46 -14.81 -1.46
CA ALA A 617 -11.35 -13.85 -1.47
C ALA A 617 -10.41 -14.02 -0.26
N LEU A 618 -10.94 -14.31 0.93
CA LEU A 618 -10.16 -14.67 2.12
C LEU A 618 -9.33 -15.95 1.88
N SER A 619 -9.95 -17.00 1.33
CA SER A 619 -9.27 -18.28 1.04
C SER A 619 -8.10 -18.10 0.07
N LEU A 620 -8.24 -17.24 -0.95
CA LEU A 620 -7.15 -16.89 -1.87
C LEU A 620 -6.00 -16.14 -1.16
N MET A 621 -6.30 -15.19 -0.27
CA MET A 621 -5.26 -14.45 0.48
C MET A 621 -4.55 -15.30 1.53
N ALA A 622 -5.24 -16.25 2.16
CA ALA A 622 -4.67 -17.22 3.10
C ALA A 622 -4.07 -18.46 2.42
N GLY A 623 -4.09 -18.52 1.08
CA GLY A 623 -3.63 -19.65 0.28
C GLY A 623 -2.14 -19.96 0.47
N THR A 624 -1.83 -21.25 0.58
CA THR A 624 -0.45 -21.78 0.69
C THR A 624 0.04 -22.48 -0.58
N GLY A 625 -0.74 -22.40 -1.67
CA GLY A 625 -0.37 -22.82 -3.02
C GLY A 625 0.77 -22.00 -3.61
N ARG A 626 1.04 -22.16 -4.91
CA ARG A 626 2.12 -21.40 -5.58
C ARG A 626 1.71 -19.95 -5.85
N ARG A 627 0.48 -19.75 -6.33
CA ARG A 627 -0.12 -18.44 -6.56
C ARG A 627 -0.66 -17.83 -5.26
N GLY A 628 0.24 -17.50 -4.33
CA GLY A 628 -0.13 -16.88 -3.06
C GLY A 628 1.04 -16.30 -2.29
N TRP A 629 0.77 -15.29 -1.46
CA TRP A 629 1.77 -14.56 -0.66
C TRP A 629 2.57 -15.46 0.30
N TYR A 630 1.96 -16.55 0.79
CA TYR A 630 2.68 -17.52 1.60
C TYR A 630 3.83 -18.20 0.82
N ASN A 631 3.72 -18.32 -0.52
CA ASN A 631 4.80 -18.84 -1.34
C ASN A 631 6.02 -17.93 -1.33
N MET A 632 5.84 -16.61 -1.40
CA MET A 632 6.93 -15.63 -1.29
C MET A 632 7.73 -15.82 0.01
N LEU A 633 7.02 -16.07 1.12
CA LEU A 633 7.62 -16.38 2.42
C LEU A 633 8.32 -17.75 2.46
N ARG A 634 7.83 -18.76 1.71
CA ARG A 634 8.51 -20.07 1.57
C ARG A 634 9.77 -19.99 0.71
N MET A 635 9.76 -19.17 -0.34
CA MET A 635 10.94 -18.91 -1.17
C MET A 635 12.05 -18.21 -0.37
N GLY A 636 11.72 -17.60 0.77
CA GLY A 636 12.65 -16.93 1.67
C GLY A 636 12.67 -15.41 1.55
N SER A 637 11.87 -14.84 0.64
CA SER A 637 11.77 -13.40 0.49
C SER A 637 11.11 -12.74 1.70
N THR A 638 11.45 -11.47 1.90
CA THR A 638 10.95 -10.63 3.00
C THR A 638 10.40 -9.28 2.52
N ILE A 639 10.48 -9.03 1.21
CA ILE A 639 9.69 -8.05 0.46
C ILE A 639 8.87 -8.87 -0.57
N THR A 640 7.75 -8.35 -1.06
CA THR A 640 6.97 -9.02 -2.10
C THR A 640 7.74 -9.18 -3.40
N THR A 641 7.49 -10.28 -4.11
CA THR A 641 8.19 -10.64 -5.35
C THR A 641 7.43 -10.13 -6.58
N GLU A 642 8.14 -9.98 -7.71
CA GLU A 642 7.55 -9.51 -8.97
C GLU A 642 6.49 -10.47 -9.54
N ALA A 643 6.63 -11.78 -9.31
CA ALA A 643 5.64 -12.78 -9.69
C ALA A 643 5.49 -13.81 -8.56
N TRP A 644 4.45 -14.66 -8.62
CA TRP A 644 4.15 -15.61 -7.54
C TRP A 644 5.24 -16.65 -7.29
N ASP A 645 5.93 -17.10 -8.33
CA ASP A 645 6.91 -18.20 -8.31
C ASP A 645 7.77 -18.17 -9.59
N TYR A 646 8.99 -18.72 -9.52
CA TYR A 646 9.89 -18.86 -10.66
C TYR A 646 9.31 -19.66 -11.82
N VAL A 647 8.33 -20.56 -11.58
CA VAL A 647 7.67 -21.29 -12.67
C VAL A 647 6.80 -20.41 -13.58
N TYR A 648 6.33 -19.26 -13.09
CA TYR A 648 5.58 -18.29 -13.90
C TYR A 648 6.51 -17.21 -14.48
N LYS A 649 7.60 -16.90 -13.76
CA LYS A 649 8.61 -15.93 -14.20
C LYS A 649 10.01 -16.27 -13.68
N ALA A 650 10.79 -16.98 -14.50
CA ALA A 650 12.13 -17.44 -14.12
C ALA A 650 13.11 -16.29 -13.78
N ASN A 651 12.84 -15.07 -14.26
CA ASN A 651 13.67 -13.88 -14.01
C ASN A 651 13.10 -12.89 -12.99
N LEU A 652 12.13 -13.30 -12.14
CA LEU A 652 11.54 -12.42 -11.13
C LEU A 652 12.59 -11.83 -10.17
N ASP A 653 12.28 -10.67 -9.62
CA ASP A 653 12.98 -10.09 -8.47
C ASP A 653 12.22 -10.31 -7.15
N TRP A 654 12.90 -10.01 -6.03
CA TRP A 654 12.40 -10.19 -4.67
C TRP A 654 12.01 -8.88 -3.95
N ASN A 655 11.99 -7.76 -4.67
CA ASN A 655 11.86 -6.43 -4.09
C ASN A 655 10.81 -5.56 -4.81
N HIS A 656 9.74 -6.20 -5.30
CA HIS A 656 8.71 -5.59 -6.12
C HIS A 656 7.47 -5.16 -5.32
N ALA A 657 7.03 -3.92 -5.55
CA ALA A 657 5.96 -3.32 -4.77
C ALA A 657 4.54 -3.76 -5.20
N TRP A 658 4.30 -4.07 -6.48
CA TRP A 658 2.98 -4.52 -6.95
C TRP A 658 2.48 -5.83 -6.32
N GLY A 659 3.38 -6.60 -5.69
CA GLY A 659 3.00 -7.80 -4.96
C GLY A 659 2.33 -7.51 -3.62
N ALA A 660 2.32 -6.25 -3.15
CA ALA A 660 1.81 -5.88 -1.82
C ALA A 660 0.27 -5.74 -1.73
N ALA A 661 -0.49 -6.10 -2.78
CA ALA A 661 -1.93 -5.84 -2.87
C ALA A 661 -2.76 -6.30 -1.65
N ALA A 662 -2.37 -7.40 -0.98
CA ALA A 662 -3.06 -7.86 0.23
C ALA A 662 -3.11 -6.81 1.36
N ALA A 663 -2.12 -5.92 1.50
CA ALA A 663 -2.15 -4.86 2.51
C ALA A 663 -3.38 -3.94 2.32
N ASN A 664 -3.63 -3.48 1.09
CA ASN A 664 -4.80 -2.64 0.84
C ASN A 664 -6.11 -3.42 0.80
N ILE A 665 -6.12 -4.66 0.30
CA ILE A 665 -7.34 -5.48 0.26
C ILE A 665 -7.81 -5.85 1.68
N ILE A 666 -6.90 -6.21 2.59
CA ILE A 666 -7.23 -6.48 3.99
C ILE A 666 -7.93 -5.27 4.62
N ALA A 667 -7.40 -4.06 4.43
CA ALA A 667 -7.99 -2.84 4.97
C ALA A 667 -9.31 -2.43 4.28
N ARG A 668 -9.28 -2.28 2.95
CA ARG A 668 -10.38 -1.73 2.14
C ARG A 668 -11.55 -2.69 1.93
N ARG A 669 -11.32 -4.00 2.00
CA ARG A 669 -12.30 -5.02 1.57
C ARG A 669 -12.64 -6.05 2.65
N LEU A 670 -11.64 -6.76 3.20
CA LEU A 670 -11.87 -7.73 4.28
C LEU A 670 -12.43 -7.04 5.53
N MET A 671 -11.74 -5.98 6.00
CA MET A 671 -12.20 -5.11 7.08
C MET A 671 -13.12 -3.99 6.57
N GLY A 672 -13.10 -3.73 5.26
CA GLY A 672 -14.12 -2.95 4.55
C GLY A 672 -14.05 -1.43 4.71
N ILE A 673 -12.92 -0.88 5.18
CA ILE A 673 -12.78 0.54 5.52
C ILE A 673 -12.35 1.35 4.29
N ARG A 674 -13.23 2.24 3.80
CA ARG A 674 -12.97 3.07 2.60
C ARG A 674 -13.53 4.48 2.75
N PRO A 675 -12.91 5.52 2.16
CA PRO A 675 -13.54 6.83 2.04
C PRO A 675 -14.73 6.78 1.07
N LEU A 676 -15.88 7.32 1.49
CA LEU A 676 -17.02 7.64 0.62
C LEU A 676 -16.98 9.10 0.15
N GLU A 677 -16.34 9.96 0.93
CA GLU A 677 -16.16 11.38 0.63
C GLU A 677 -14.70 11.79 0.86
N PRO A 678 -14.23 12.84 0.16
CA PRO A 678 -12.84 13.26 0.16
C PRO A 678 -12.27 13.51 1.56
N GLY A 679 -11.07 12.97 1.81
CA GLY A 679 -10.37 13.10 3.09
C GLY A 679 -11.12 12.42 4.24
N TYR A 680 -11.81 11.31 3.97
CA TYR A 680 -12.58 10.51 4.94
C TYR A 680 -13.66 11.30 5.72
N ALA A 681 -14.27 12.33 5.11
CA ALA A 681 -15.39 13.06 5.73
C ALA A 681 -16.60 12.14 6.02
N ARG A 682 -16.86 11.22 5.09
CA ARG A 682 -17.76 10.07 5.27
C ARG A 682 -17.03 8.78 4.87
N ILE A 683 -17.26 7.72 5.63
CA ILE A 683 -16.51 6.45 5.57
C ILE A 683 -17.49 5.31 5.31
N ASP A 684 -17.14 4.37 4.43
CA ASP A 684 -17.78 3.06 4.32
C ASP A 684 -17.03 2.08 5.24
N ILE A 685 -17.76 1.31 6.03
CA ILE A 685 -17.23 0.20 6.81
C ILE A 685 -18.08 -1.02 6.46
N ARG A 686 -17.65 -1.80 5.47
CA ARG A 686 -18.36 -2.99 4.99
C ARG A 686 -17.50 -4.25 5.15
N PRO A 687 -17.24 -4.70 6.38
CA PRO A 687 -16.44 -5.89 6.65
C PRO A 687 -17.07 -7.14 6.03
N GLN A 688 -16.24 -7.97 5.43
CA GLN A 688 -16.59 -9.26 4.85
C GLN A 688 -15.61 -10.33 5.37
N PRO A 689 -15.68 -10.67 6.67
CA PRO A 689 -14.63 -11.42 7.37
C PRO A 689 -14.56 -12.92 7.02
N GLY A 690 -15.47 -13.44 6.20
CA GLY A 690 -15.54 -14.86 5.84
C GLY A 690 -15.61 -15.75 7.08
N THR A 691 -14.66 -16.69 7.17
CA THR A 691 -14.56 -17.68 8.26
C THR A 691 -13.82 -17.20 9.51
N LEU A 692 -13.31 -15.94 9.54
CA LEU A 692 -12.49 -15.44 10.64
C LEU A 692 -13.27 -15.39 11.97
N ARG A 693 -12.71 -16.02 13.02
CA ARG A 693 -13.26 -15.99 14.38
C ARG A 693 -13.09 -14.63 15.05
N HIS A 694 -12.03 -13.91 14.71
CA HIS A 694 -11.81 -12.53 15.13
C HIS A 694 -10.87 -11.82 14.16
N ALA A 695 -11.01 -10.50 14.03
CA ALA A 695 -10.06 -9.64 13.37
C ALA A 695 -10.04 -8.25 14.03
N ARG A 696 -8.89 -7.60 14.01
CA ARG A 696 -8.71 -6.21 14.48
C ARG A 696 -7.80 -5.45 13.51
N ILE A 697 -8.16 -4.20 13.23
CA ILE A 697 -7.39 -3.30 12.38
C ILE A 697 -7.36 -1.89 12.96
N LEU A 698 -6.24 -1.20 12.74
CA LEU A 698 -6.10 0.24 12.82
C LEU A 698 -5.62 0.73 11.45
N GLN A 699 -6.37 1.66 10.85
CA GLN A 699 -6.04 2.28 9.57
C GLN A 699 -5.92 3.81 9.76
N PRO A 700 -4.84 4.45 9.27
CA PRO A 700 -4.68 5.90 9.33
C PRO A 700 -5.64 6.62 8.35
N SER A 701 -5.94 7.89 8.65
CA SER A 701 -6.59 8.82 7.71
C SER A 701 -6.14 10.26 8.03
N PRO A 702 -6.34 11.23 7.11
CA PRO A 702 -6.03 12.64 7.38
C PRO A 702 -6.83 13.26 8.55
N ARG A 703 -7.97 12.66 8.93
CA ARG A 703 -8.81 13.09 10.08
C ARG A 703 -8.50 12.30 11.36
N GLY A 704 -7.55 11.37 11.30
CA GLY A 704 -7.16 10.48 12.39
C GLY A 704 -7.54 9.02 12.14
N SER A 705 -7.00 8.11 12.96
CA SER A 705 -7.10 6.67 12.72
C SER A 705 -8.53 6.12 12.92
N ILE A 706 -8.90 5.21 12.03
CA ILE A 706 -10.12 4.41 12.07
C ILE A 706 -9.75 3.05 12.68
N ALA A 707 -10.53 2.57 13.64
CA ALA A 707 -10.29 1.25 14.25
C ALA A 707 -11.54 0.37 14.16
N LEU A 708 -11.35 -0.90 13.83
CA LEU A 708 -12.39 -1.92 13.82
C LEU A 708 -11.87 -3.20 14.46
N GLU A 709 -12.57 -3.68 15.49
CA GLU A 709 -12.45 -5.03 16.06
C GLU A 709 -13.75 -5.77 15.78
N LEU A 710 -13.67 -7.00 15.28
CA LEU A 710 -14.80 -7.92 15.10
C LEU A 710 -14.50 -9.27 15.76
N ARG A 711 -15.51 -9.86 16.40
CA ARG A 711 -15.44 -11.19 17.04
C ARG A 711 -16.69 -11.98 16.68
N ARG A 712 -16.52 -13.19 16.13
CA ARG A 712 -17.62 -14.07 15.77
C ARG A 712 -18.18 -14.78 17.01
N ARG A 713 -19.51 -14.74 17.17
CA ARG A 713 -20.28 -15.45 18.20
C ARG A 713 -20.56 -16.90 17.78
N ARG A 714 -21.09 -17.71 18.71
CA ARG A 714 -21.41 -19.13 18.48
C ARG A 714 -22.57 -19.33 17.49
N ASP A 715 -23.49 -18.37 17.44
CA ASP A 715 -24.61 -18.27 16.49
C ASP A 715 -24.19 -17.77 15.09
N GLY A 716 -22.91 -17.42 14.89
CA GLY A 716 -22.38 -16.92 13.63
C GLY A 716 -22.50 -15.41 13.41
N HIS A 717 -23.15 -14.66 14.30
CA HIS A 717 -23.21 -13.19 14.30
C HIS A 717 -21.88 -12.60 14.79
N TYR A 718 -21.72 -11.27 14.68
CA TYR A 718 -20.50 -10.58 15.11
C TYR A 718 -20.75 -9.54 16.22
N ASP A 719 -19.82 -9.51 17.19
CA ASP A 719 -19.63 -8.34 18.06
C ASP A 719 -18.61 -7.41 17.41
N LEU A 720 -18.96 -6.15 17.20
CA LEU A 720 -18.10 -5.14 16.60
C LEU A 720 -17.77 -4.01 17.58
N ARG A 721 -16.52 -3.54 17.56
CA ARG A 721 -16.10 -2.27 18.17
C ARG A 721 -15.51 -1.39 17.10
N VAL A 722 -16.05 -0.18 16.96
CA VAL A 722 -15.68 0.77 15.90
C VAL A 722 -15.23 2.07 16.53
N THR A 723 -14.11 2.63 16.05
CA THR A 723 -13.73 4.02 16.33
C THR A 723 -13.78 4.81 15.03
N VAL A 724 -14.71 5.77 14.96
CA VAL A 724 -14.82 6.75 13.88
C VAL A 724 -14.03 8.01 14.32
N PRO A 725 -13.10 8.52 13.48
CA PRO A 725 -12.33 9.70 13.82
C PRO A 725 -13.21 10.94 14.03
N ALA A 726 -12.67 11.93 14.72
CA ALA A 726 -13.33 13.22 14.88
C ALA A 726 -13.56 13.88 13.52
N ASN A 727 -14.62 14.68 13.39
CA ASN A 727 -14.99 15.33 12.14
C ASN A 727 -15.34 14.38 10.97
N SER A 728 -15.64 13.10 11.24
CA SER A 728 -16.04 12.10 10.25
C SER A 728 -17.33 11.37 10.67
N THR A 729 -18.07 10.87 9.69
CA THR A 729 -19.17 9.91 9.91
C THR A 729 -18.87 8.60 9.21
N ALA A 730 -19.44 7.49 9.66
CA ALA A 730 -19.32 6.21 8.98
C ALA A 730 -20.68 5.57 8.70
N ARG A 731 -20.82 4.98 7.51
CA ARG A 731 -21.88 4.02 7.19
C ARG A 731 -21.29 2.62 7.39
N ILE A 732 -21.83 1.86 8.35
CA ILE A 732 -21.42 0.47 8.58
C ILE A 732 -22.48 -0.50 8.06
N THR A 733 -22.06 -1.51 7.31
CA THR A 733 -22.89 -2.67 6.93
C THR A 733 -22.50 -3.84 7.83
N LEU A 734 -23.46 -4.41 8.56
CA LEU A 734 -23.19 -5.54 9.45
C LEU A 734 -22.96 -6.84 8.65
N PRO A 735 -21.98 -7.70 9.02
CA PRO A 735 -21.54 -8.82 8.19
C PRO A 735 -22.60 -9.87 7.85
N THR A 736 -23.45 -10.25 8.81
CA THR A 736 -24.34 -11.41 8.69
C THR A 736 -25.75 -11.01 8.23
N THR A 737 -26.24 -9.87 8.72
CA THR A 737 -27.60 -9.36 8.47
C THR A 737 -27.68 -8.39 7.29
N GLY A 738 -26.54 -7.85 6.84
CA GLY A 738 -26.51 -6.79 5.82
C GLY A 738 -27.13 -5.45 6.25
N ARG A 739 -27.60 -5.34 7.51
CA ARG A 739 -28.21 -4.12 8.05
C ARG A 739 -27.22 -2.97 8.02
N VAL A 740 -27.69 -1.78 7.62
CA VAL A 740 -26.86 -0.57 7.51
C VAL A 740 -27.14 0.36 8.69
N LEU A 741 -26.09 0.82 9.37
CA LEU A 741 -26.15 1.80 10.45
C LEU A 741 -25.28 3.02 10.12
N THR A 742 -25.69 4.20 10.62
CA THR A 742 -24.88 5.43 10.55
C THR A 742 -24.26 5.70 11.91
N LEU A 743 -22.93 5.87 11.93
CA LEU A 743 -22.13 6.13 13.12
C LEU A 743 -21.62 7.58 13.11
N SER A 744 -21.82 8.27 14.23
CA SER A 744 -21.23 9.57 14.55
C SER A 744 -19.73 9.46 14.88
N PRO A 745 -18.98 10.58 14.98
CA PRO A 745 -17.62 10.55 15.52
C PRO A 745 -17.57 9.93 16.91
N GLY A 746 -16.58 9.07 17.19
CA GLY A 746 -16.39 8.46 18.52
C GLY A 746 -16.27 6.94 18.52
N ARG A 747 -16.51 6.33 19.67
CA ARG A 747 -16.39 4.88 19.90
C ARG A 747 -17.76 4.22 20.00
N HIS A 748 -17.97 3.17 19.23
CA HIS A 748 -19.21 2.42 19.13
C HIS A 748 -19.00 0.95 19.50
N ARG A 749 -20.01 0.35 20.11
CA ARG A 749 -20.12 -1.10 20.30
C ARG A 749 -21.42 -1.55 19.66
N ILE A 750 -21.35 -2.56 18.81
CA ILE A 750 -22.50 -3.09 18.07
C ILE A 750 -22.50 -4.59 18.29
N SER A 751 -23.59 -5.12 18.84
CA SER A 751 -23.91 -6.53 18.73
C SER A 751 -24.81 -6.69 17.52
N GLU A 752 -24.47 -7.61 16.63
CA GLU A 752 -25.37 -8.09 15.58
C GLU A 752 -26.39 -9.13 16.12
#